data_AF-A0A318ADI6-F1
#
_entry.id   AF-A0A318ADI6-F1
#
_cell.length_a   1.000
_cell.length_b   1.000
_cell.length_c   1.000
_cell.angle_alpha   90.00
_cell.angle_beta   90.00
_cell.angle_gamma   90.00
#
_symmetry.space_group_name_H-M   'P 1'
#
loop_
_entity.id
_entity.type
_entity.pdbx_description
1 polymer ?
#
loop_
_entity_poly.entity_id
_entity_poly.type
_entity_poly.pdbx_seq_one_letter_code
_entity_poly.pdbx_strand_id
1 'polypeptide(L)'
;MHTYPKNYSHLRSTVPLNHALPRWLTVAGASISIVAASLITIPHATASTAEQPASEDLASRFSLGILPDTQFYSRYATEETGDLFNARFGSEPYDVQTAWLAEHANELNMPLVTHLGDVVDQAHVPAEWDVANAAMKNLEDANVPYSVLPGNHDLTSDGSTPYLDHFPTSRAAEQETFAGRSPDEHSEYHIFEAEGQKFLVLALMYHADDATLEWASEVLDQHPDLPTILTTHEYLGLDEERTQVTDTEYGQHLWNTLIADHDQIFMTLSGHNHGAGYRVQQNNAGHDVVDILMDYQMAYQGGNGLMGVLEFDLTNNRLQLEAFSPWVSVKPYETLTSFDDLLLPDEPDSWTLDFDFSERFADFNPDFTAGTPDEQPLADRAVSLVSQGYVPYEPEEADLPDNRNDYPEVDGTVAHWRPGDIDQEDGSVIGIGGVIPDITADQHFTRQEGINGATESDVTLSKSTHPLSSDGAAVCFANADKHFGGRDVSRLNYFTTDNDATINSETFDNGYTAETFIRVDETWSANRNPSMTAFGRMGERNNITQGGGMDMPVNLAFSDLQELQWSSMSNQLDSSSNWSHEVPKAEWVHVAVVNDPVEQTVTMYVDGAPILRNVINATGMQHDDGKPWILGAGLWGEELTDGWNGCVGETRLVTKPLEERQWLTARAATSAPPPSEQPSEEPSEGTKKPAEEPTNSTEQPTQEPTNSDTPSEQPTDSTTEPTAEPTSAESLATESPESDATEEVATSDNLARTGANVFWLIGAGVVAIALGIILTVVLRRRNVS
;
A
#
# COMPACT_ATOMS: atom_id res chain seq x y z
N MET A 1 12.46 8.03 33.49
CA MET A 1 11.53 9.01 34.12
C MET A 1 12.14 10.41 34.04
N HIS A 2 11.97 11.10 32.90
CA HIS A 2 11.86 12.56 32.76
C HIS A 2 11.42 12.80 31.31
N THR A 3 10.13 13.04 31.17
CA THR A 3 9.40 13.28 29.93
C THR A 3 9.59 14.73 29.50
N TYR A 4 9.91 14.94 28.21
CA TYR A 4 9.77 16.23 27.55
C TYR A 4 8.44 16.24 26.78
N PRO A 5 7.58 17.26 26.92
CA PRO A 5 6.41 17.40 26.07
C PRO A 5 6.79 18.14 24.78
N LYS A 6 6.45 17.52 23.62
CA LYS A 6 6.42 18.18 22.30
C LYS A 6 5.13 19.02 22.22
N ASN A 7 5.25 20.30 21.87
CA ASN A 7 4.15 21.15 21.43
C ASN A 7 4.48 21.62 20.01
N TYR A 8 3.72 21.17 19.03
CA TYR A 8 3.72 21.71 17.66
C TYR A 8 2.70 22.84 17.58
N SER A 9 3.15 24.04 17.19
CA SER A 9 2.29 25.09 16.69
C SER A 9 3.06 25.89 15.65
N HIS A 10 2.66 25.78 14.39
CA HIS A 10 3.13 26.64 13.31
C HIS A 10 2.93 28.12 13.69
N LEU A 11 4.01 28.90 13.73
CA LEU A 11 3.90 30.36 13.76
C LEU A 11 4.93 31.00 12.83
N ARG A 12 4.36 31.68 11.83
CA ARG A 12 4.96 32.63 10.91
C ARG A 12 5.91 33.58 11.64
N SER A 13 7.09 33.74 11.05
CA SER A 13 8.12 34.71 11.39
C SER A 13 7.59 36.16 11.32
N THR A 14 7.55 36.84 12.48
CA THR A 14 7.65 38.30 12.56
C THR A 14 8.57 38.68 13.71
N VAL A 15 9.69 39.33 13.39
CA VAL A 15 10.71 39.83 14.33
C VAL A 15 10.20 41.06 15.09
N PRO A 16 10.37 41.17 16.43
CA PRO A 16 10.06 42.38 17.16
C PRO A 16 11.31 43.23 17.43
N LEU A 17 11.20 44.55 17.28
CA LEU A 17 12.13 45.52 17.88
C LEU A 17 11.37 46.44 18.84
N ASN A 18 11.79 46.44 20.09
CA ASN A 18 11.35 47.38 21.12
C ASN A 18 12.49 48.35 21.43
N HIS A 19 12.24 49.66 21.37
CA HIS A 19 12.83 50.65 22.28
C HIS A 19 12.04 51.97 22.31
N ALA A 20 12.11 52.63 23.47
CA ALA A 20 11.20 53.65 23.96
C ALA A 20 11.52 55.12 23.53
N LEU A 21 10.46 55.93 23.64
CA LEU A 21 10.25 57.41 23.58
C LEU A 21 11.36 58.34 24.17
N PRO A 22 11.45 59.67 23.83
CA PRO A 22 10.35 60.68 23.96
C PRO A 22 10.25 61.88 22.97
N ARG A 23 9.15 62.65 23.14
CA ARG A 23 8.65 63.93 22.54
C ARG A 23 9.75 64.98 22.17
N TRP A 24 9.57 65.99 21.28
CA TRP A 24 8.86 67.30 21.42
C TRP A 24 8.60 68.06 20.06
N LEU A 25 7.53 68.88 20.04
CA LEU A 25 7.22 70.15 19.30
C LEU A 25 7.34 70.37 17.74
N THR A 26 6.15 70.57 17.13
CA THR A 26 5.64 71.68 16.26
C THR A 26 6.47 72.50 15.24
N VAL A 27 5.85 72.65 14.04
CA VAL A 27 5.67 73.85 13.14
C VAL A 27 6.48 73.97 11.82
N ALA A 28 5.71 73.90 10.72
CA ALA A 28 5.71 74.64 9.44
C ALA A 28 6.91 74.68 8.46
N GLY A 29 6.61 74.33 7.19
CA GLY A 29 6.60 75.33 6.11
C GLY A 29 7.62 75.21 4.96
N ALA A 30 7.08 75.16 3.73
CA ALA A 30 7.66 75.44 2.40
C ALA A 30 8.58 74.36 1.77
N SER A 31 8.14 73.57 0.78
CA SER A 31 7.81 73.88 -0.63
C SER A 31 9.05 74.14 -1.52
N ILE A 32 9.51 73.12 -2.25
CA ILE A 32 10.05 73.27 -3.61
C ILE A 32 9.51 72.12 -4.46
N SER A 33 8.76 72.49 -5.51
CA SER A 33 8.27 71.64 -6.58
C SER A 33 9.39 71.30 -7.56
N ILE A 34 9.52 70.04 -7.96
CA ILE A 34 10.06 69.66 -9.27
C ILE A 34 9.14 68.59 -9.85
N VAL A 35 8.54 68.94 -10.99
CA VAL A 35 7.84 68.05 -11.91
C VAL A 35 8.90 67.26 -12.68
N ALA A 36 8.83 65.93 -12.66
CA ALA A 36 9.52 65.08 -13.62
C ALA A 36 8.57 63.98 -14.08
N ALA A 37 8.31 63.98 -15.38
CA ALA A 37 7.46 63.03 -16.08
C ALA A 37 8.08 61.62 -16.05
N SER A 38 7.28 60.62 -15.70
CA SER A 38 7.63 59.21 -15.80
C SER A 38 7.71 58.80 -17.27
N LEU A 39 8.93 58.63 -17.77
CA LEU A 39 9.21 57.89 -18.99
C LEU A 39 9.31 56.40 -18.63
N ILE A 40 8.55 55.59 -19.35
CA ILE A 40 8.59 54.13 -19.33
C ILE A 40 10.00 53.68 -19.74
N THR A 41 10.75 53.09 -18.80
CA THR A 41 11.97 52.34 -19.10
C THR A 41 11.63 50.85 -19.05
N ILE A 42 11.66 50.22 -20.21
CA ILE A 42 11.70 48.77 -20.34
C ILE A 42 13.04 48.30 -19.74
N PRO A 43 13.06 47.45 -18.71
CA PRO A 43 14.31 46.85 -18.26
C PRO A 43 14.82 45.94 -19.39
N HIS A 44 16.00 46.25 -19.92
CA HIS A 44 16.77 45.28 -20.69
C HIS A 44 17.09 44.11 -19.76
N ALA A 45 16.72 42.91 -20.18
CA ALA A 45 17.22 41.67 -19.60
C ALA A 45 18.75 41.70 -19.69
N THR A 46 19.41 41.95 -18.57
CA THR A 46 20.81 41.58 -18.39
C THR A 46 20.82 40.07 -18.33
N ALA A 47 21.31 39.43 -19.39
CA ALA A 47 21.69 38.03 -19.35
C ALA A 47 22.61 37.85 -18.14
N SER A 48 22.08 37.19 -17.11
CA SER A 48 22.90 36.73 -15.99
C SER A 48 23.89 35.75 -16.60
N THR A 49 25.16 36.14 -16.61
CA THR A 49 26.26 35.22 -16.79
C THR A 49 26.00 34.02 -15.88
N ALA A 50 25.86 32.85 -16.50
CA ALA A 50 25.87 31.57 -15.81
C ALA A 50 27.05 31.59 -14.83
N GLU A 51 26.72 31.54 -13.55
CA GLU A 51 27.67 31.32 -12.48
C GLU A 51 28.26 29.92 -12.76
N GLN A 52 29.58 29.84 -12.92
CA GLN A 52 30.26 28.56 -13.07
C GLN A 52 29.88 27.67 -11.87
N PRO A 53 29.62 26.36 -12.07
CA PRO A 53 29.40 25.48 -10.93
C PRO A 53 30.59 25.62 -9.97
N ALA A 54 30.28 25.66 -8.67
CA ALA A 54 31.27 25.47 -7.62
C ALA A 54 32.12 24.26 -7.99
N SER A 55 33.41 24.27 -7.65
CA SER A 55 34.28 23.09 -7.82
C SER A 55 33.50 21.86 -7.35
N GLU A 56 33.17 20.99 -8.30
CA GLU A 56 32.25 19.88 -8.12
C GLU A 56 32.69 19.09 -6.88
N ASP A 57 31.74 18.76 -6.00
CA ASP A 57 31.95 17.97 -4.79
C ASP A 57 32.25 16.52 -5.19
N LEU A 58 33.30 16.30 -5.98
CA LEU A 58 33.66 14.99 -6.51
C LEU A 58 34.33 14.17 -5.42
N ALA A 59 33.93 12.91 -5.31
CA ALA A 59 34.42 11.95 -4.34
C ALA A 59 34.48 10.55 -4.94
N SER A 60 35.16 9.65 -4.25
CA SER A 60 35.15 8.23 -4.56
C SER A 60 33.84 7.65 -4.06
N ARG A 61 32.92 7.36 -4.99
CA ARG A 61 31.55 6.95 -4.68
C ARG A 61 31.11 5.80 -5.57
N PHE A 62 30.32 4.91 -5.02
CA PHE A 62 29.52 3.95 -5.79
C PHE A 62 28.16 3.79 -5.13
N SER A 63 27.20 3.14 -5.81
CA SER A 63 25.87 2.91 -5.24
C SER A 63 25.40 1.45 -5.37
N LEU A 64 24.42 1.05 -4.57
CA LEU A 64 23.70 -0.21 -4.74
C LEU A 64 22.21 0.08 -4.96
N GLY A 65 21.63 -0.59 -5.95
CA GLY A 65 20.17 -0.62 -6.12
C GLY A 65 19.56 -1.67 -5.20
N ILE A 66 18.45 -1.35 -4.57
CA ILE A 66 17.74 -2.25 -3.65
C ILE A 66 16.31 -2.41 -4.15
N LEU A 67 15.97 -3.63 -4.58
CA LEU A 67 14.62 -4.06 -4.89
C LEU A 67 14.02 -4.74 -3.64
N PRO A 68 13.01 -4.13 -2.99
CA PRO A 68 12.32 -4.73 -1.86
C PRO A 68 11.37 -5.84 -2.34
N ASP A 69 10.47 -6.29 -1.47
CA ASP A 69 9.47 -7.32 -1.72
C ASP A 69 8.55 -6.92 -2.90
N THR A 70 8.62 -7.68 -4.00
CA THR A 70 7.93 -7.38 -5.27
C THR A 70 6.67 -8.23 -5.49
N GLN A 71 6.29 -9.06 -4.52
CA GLN A 71 5.34 -10.15 -4.73
C GLN A 71 3.97 -9.70 -5.25
N PHE A 72 3.48 -8.55 -4.79
CA PHE A 72 2.21 -8.01 -5.26
C PHE A 72 2.30 -7.43 -6.68
N TYR A 73 3.46 -6.95 -7.11
CA TYR A 73 3.64 -6.52 -8.49
C TYR A 73 3.48 -7.71 -9.44
N SER A 74 4.11 -8.84 -9.10
CA SER A 74 4.01 -10.09 -9.85
C SER A 74 2.58 -10.64 -9.87
N ARG A 75 1.87 -10.61 -8.74
CA ARG A 75 0.48 -11.08 -8.64
C ARG A 75 -0.50 -10.30 -9.50
N TYR A 76 -0.49 -8.98 -9.39
CA TYR A 76 -1.54 -8.14 -9.97
C TYR A 76 -1.27 -7.65 -11.40
N ALA A 77 -0.14 -8.05 -11.99
CA ALA A 77 0.16 -7.89 -13.41
C ALA A 77 -0.23 -9.12 -14.27
N THR A 78 -0.83 -10.16 -13.67
CA THR A 78 -1.22 -11.37 -14.39
C THR A 78 -2.52 -11.19 -15.19
N GLU A 79 -2.69 -11.95 -16.29
CA GLU A 79 -3.95 -11.97 -17.06
C GLU A 79 -5.15 -12.38 -16.18
N GLU A 80 -4.96 -13.31 -15.24
CA GLU A 80 -6.01 -13.77 -14.32
C GLU A 80 -6.54 -12.65 -13.41
N THR A 81 -5.65 -11.76 -12.96
CA THR A 81 -6.03 -10.58 -12.18
C THR A 81 -6.50 -9.41 -13.05
N GLY A 82 -6.47 -9.57 -14.38
CA GLY A 82 -6.86 -8.56 -15.35
C GLY A 82 -5.76 -7.56 -15.69
N ASP A 83 -4.51 -7.88 -15.37
CA ASP A 83 -3.34 -7.01 -15.57
C ASP A 83 -3.61 -5.60 -15.03
N LEU A 84 -3.89 -5.53 -13.73
CA LEU A 84 -4.47 -4.34 -13.09
C LEU A 84 -3.57 -3.12 -13.27
N PHE A 85 -2.25 -3.30 -13.27
CA PHE A 85 -1.33 -2.18 -13.42
C PHE A 85 -1.35 -1.60 -14.84
N ASN A 86 -1.19 -2.40 -15.89
CA ASN A 86 -1.29 -1.87 -17.25
C ASN A 86 -2.70 -1.38 -17.57
N ALA A 87 -3.74 -2.08 -17.12
CA ALA A 87 -5.11 -1.70 -17.38
C ALA A 87 -5.45 -0.32 -16.79
N ARG A 88 -4.87 0.03 -15.64
CA ARG A 88 -5.11 1.30 -14.94
C ARG A 88 -4.13 2.40 -15.33
N PHE A 89 -2.85 2.07 -15.41
CA PHE A 89 -1.74 3.04 -15.48
C PHE A 89 -0.93 2.95 -16.77
N GLY A 90 -1.17 1.93 -17.62
CA GLY A 90 -0.41 1.69 -18.84
C GLY A 90 1.05 1.32 -18.62
N SER A 91 1.40 0.91 -17.38
CA SER A 91 2.75 0.50 -16.97
C SER A 91 2.68 -0.42 -15.75
N GLU A 92 3.68 -1.29 -15.60
CA GLU A 92 3.82 -2.21 -14.46
C GLU A 92 4.98 -1.77 -13.53
N PRO A 93 4.78 -1.77 -12.19
CA PRO A 93 5.79 -1.29 -11.26
C PRO A 93 7.10 -2.08 -11.29
N TYR A 94 7.05 -3.42 -11.33
CA TYR A 94 8.26 -4.24 -11.32
C TYR A 94 9.11 -4.03 -12.57
N ASP A 95 8.48 -4.05 -13.76
CA ASP A 95 9.16 -3.76 -15.03
C ASP A 95 9.80 -2.36 -15.02
N VAL A 96 9.08 -1.35 -14.52
CA VAL A 96 9.60 0.03 -14.46
C VAL A 96 10.77 0.16 -13.48
N GLN A 97 10.73 -0.50 -12.32
CA GLN A 97 11.85 -0.50 -11.37
C GLN A 97 13.12 -1.08 -12.01
N THR A 98 13.02 -2.28 -12.60
CA THR A 98 14.18 -2.95 -13.19
C THR A 98 14.66 -2.26 -14.47
N ALA A 99 13.76 -1.70 -15.28
CA ALA A 99 14.12 -0.91 -16.45
C ALA A 99 14.84 0.39 -16.06
N TRP A 100 14.38 1.09 -15.03
CA TRP A 100 15.03 2.31 -14.52
C TRP A 100 16.44 2.00 -13.99
N LEU A 101 16.59 0.93 -13.22
CA LEU A 101 17.90 0.46 -12.75
C LEU A 101 18.82 0.08 -13.92
N ALA A 102 18.29 -0.65 -14.91
CA ALA A 102 19.02 -1.03 -16.12
C ALA A 102 19.50 0.21 -16.93
N GLU A 103 18.66 1.24 -17.02
CA GLU A 103 18.99 2.48 -17.73
C GLU A 103 20.06 3.30 -17.00
N HIS A 104 20.00 3.37 -15.68
CA HIS A 104 20.79 4.32 -14.88
C HIS A 104 21.98 3.71 -14.13
N ALA A 105 22.15 2.38 -14.10
CA ALA A 105 23.23 1.72 -13.36
C ALA A 105 24.63 2.26 -13.69
N ASN A 106 24.92 2.52 -14.97
CA ASN A 106 26.20 3.10 -15.38
C ASN A 106 26.40 4.55 -14.89
N GLU A 107 25.34 5.35 -14.89
CA GLU A 107 25.39 6.75 -14.45
C GLU A 107 25.45 6.87 -12.92
N LEU A 108 24.95 5.86 -12.21
CA LEU A 108 24.94 5.78 -10.75
C LEU A 108 26.11 4.97 -10.19
N ASN A 109 27.12 4.64 -11.00
CA ASN A 109 28.24 3.77 -10.64
C ASN A 109 27.79 2.57 -9.79
N MET A 110 26.82 1.81 -10.32
CA MET A 110 26.12 0.76 -9.60
C MET A 110 26.66 -0.62 -9.99
N PRO A 111 27.59 -1.21 -9.22
CA PRO A 111 28.16 -2.53 -9.52
C PRO A 111 27.17 -3.69 -9.36
N LEU A 112 26.12 -3.52 -8.55
CA LEU A 112 25.16 -4.58 -8.24
C LEU A 112 23.82 -4.03 -7.75
N VAL A 113 22.74 -4.72 -8.12
CA VAL A 113 21.39 -4.57 -7.55
C VAL A 113 21.10 -5.75 -6.62
N THR A 114 20.48 -5.54 -5.46
CA THR A 114 20.03 -6.64 -4.59
C THR A 114 18.51 -6.72 -4.53
N HIS A 115 17.97 -7.92 -4.68
CA HIS A 115 16.56 -8.23 -4.43
C HIS A 115 16.39 -8.90 -3.06
N LEU A 116 15.47 -8.41 -2.23
CA LEU A 116 15.33 -8.84 -0.82
C LEU A 116 14.41 -10.06 -0.61
N GLY A 117 13.86 -10.61 -1.68
CA GLY A 117 13.04 -11.83 -1.68
C GLY A 117 11.58 -11.53 -1.94
N ASP A 118 10.73 -12.55 -1.84
CA ASP A 118 9.32 -12.49 -2.22
C ASP A 118 9.15 -11.91 -3.63
N VAL A 119 9.71 -12.66 -4.58
CA VAL A 119 9.66 -12.35 -6.01
C VAL A 119 8.25 -12.52 -6.56
N VAL A 120 7.50 -13.50 -6.04
CA VAL A 120 6.08 -13.76 -6.35
C VAL A 120 5.25 -13.91 -5.09
N ASP A 121 3.93 -13.72 -5.15
CA ASP A 121 3.03 -13.83 -3.98
C ASP A 121 2.56 -15.26 -3.78
N GLN A 122 2.46 -16.01 -4.87
CA GLN A 122 1.97 -17.37 -4.86
C GLN A 122 2.90 -18.25 -5.69
N ALA A 123 3.87 -18.90 -5.04
CA ALA A 123 4.83 -19.78 -5.70
C ALA A 123 4.21 -20.79 -6.69
N HIS A 124 2.97 -21.24 -6.42
CA HIS A 124 2.27 -22.22 -7.25
C HIS A 124 1.54 -21.65 -8.48
N VAL A 125 1.57 -20.33 -8.69
CA VAL A 125 0.94 -19.64 -9.83
C VAL A 125 2.02 -19.29 -10.86
N PRO A 126 2.14 -20.02 -11.99
CA PRO A 126 3.20 -19.82 -12.96
C PRO A 126 3.21 -18.42 -13.59
N ALA A 127 2.03 -17.80 -13.76
CA ALA A 127 1.91 -16.49 -14.38
C ALA A 127 2.60 -15.38 -13.58
N GLU A 128 2.67 -15.47 -12.24
CA GLU A 128 3.39 -14.50 -11.43
C GLU A 128 4.90 -14.59 -11.67
N TRP A 129 5.42 -15.82 -11.82
CA TRP A 129 6.81 -16.03 -12.18
C TRP A 129 7.15 -15.54 -13.59
N ASP A 130 6.22 -15.66 -14.55
CA ASP A 130 6.40 -15.12 -15.89
C ASP A 130 6.57 -13.59 -15.87
N VAL A 131 5.77 -12.88 -15.05
CA VAL A 131 5.90 -11.43 -14.82
C VAL A 131 7.26 -11.10 -14.21
N ALA A 132 7.59 -11.71 -13.07
CA ALA A 132 8.85 -11.43 -12.38
C ALA A 132 10.08 -11.74 -13.25
N ASN A 133 10.03 -12.85 -13.99
CA ASN A 133 11.08 -13.25 -14.91
C ASN A 133 11.28 -12.22 -16.03
N ALA A 134 10.18 -11.68 -16.59
CA ALA A 134 10.24 -10.65 -17.62
C ALA A 134 10.82 -9.34 -17.07
N ALA A 135 10.38 -8.89 -15.89
CA ALA A 135 10.91 -7.68 -15.25
C ALA A 135 12.42 -7.80 -14.97
N MET A 136 12.86 -8.89 -14.33
CA MET A 136 14.29 -9.10 -14.00
C MET A 136 15.18 -9.21 -15.25
N LYS A 137 14.61 -9.58 -16.40
CA LYS A 137 15.35 -9.64 -17.67
C LYS A 137 15.86 -8.27 -18.14
N ASN A 138 15.26 -7.17 -17.72
CA ASN A 138 15.75 -5.82 -18.03
C ASN A 138 17.19 -5.62 -17.53
N LEU A 139 17.52 -6.11 -16.32
CA LEU A 139 18.87 -6.02 -15.76
C LEU A 139 19.86 -6.86 -16.56
N GLU A 140 19.47 -8.07 -16.94
CA GLU A 140 20.30 -8.98 -17.74
C GLU A 140 20.61 -8.41 -19.13
N ASP A 141 19.59 -7.90 -19.81
CA ASP A 141 19.73 -7.36 -21.16
C ASP A 141 20.63 -6.11 -21.17
N ALA A 142 20.71 -5.38 -20.05
CA ALA A 142 21.64 -4.27 -19.82
C ALA A 142 23.01 -4.69 -19.25
N ASN A 143 23.21 -5.97 -18.92
CA ASN A 143 24.36 -6.50 -18.17
C ASN A 143 24.58 -5.82 -16.80
N VAL A 144 23.50 -5.49 -16.09
CA VAL A 144 23.56 -5.02 -14.70
C VAL A 144 23.53 -6.24 -13.78
N PRO A 145 24.59 -6.51 -12.99
CA PRO A 145 24.58 -7.63 -12.07
C PRO A 145 23.56 -7.45 -10.95
N TYR A 146 22.98 -8.55 -10.49
CA TYR A 146 22.04 -8.58 -9.37
C TYR A 146 22.16 -9.84 -8.52
N SER A 147 21.94 -9.71 -7.21
CA SER A 147 21.70 -10.83 -6.32
C SER A 147 20.21 -11.02 -6.07
N VAL A 148 19.75 -12.26 -5.98
CA VAL A 148 18.37 -12.63 -5.67
C VAL A 148 18.33 -13.85 -4.75
N LEU A 149 17.42 -13.82 -3.78
CA LEU A 149 17.16 -14.90 -2.84
C LEU A 149 15.65 -15.15 -2.77
N PRO A 150 15.20 -16.38 -2.47
CA PRO A 150 13.78 -16.65 -2.28
C PRO A 150 13.32 -16.17 -0.90
N GLY A 151 12.20 -15.46 -0.88
CA GLY A 151 11.45 -15.14 0.33
C GLY A 151 10.52 -16.28 0.76
N ASN A 152 9.63 -16.01 1.71
CA ASN A 152 8.71 -17.04 2.19
C ASN A 152 7.57 -17.36 1.19
N HIS A 153 7.23 -16.43 0.28
CA HIS A 153 6.20 -16.63 -0.75
C HIS A 153 6.74 -17.36 -1.99
N ASP A 154 8.06 -17.41 -2.17
CA ASP A 154 8.75 -18.05 -3.30
C ASP A 154 8.93 -19.57 -3.13
N LEU A 155 8.65 -20.07 -1.93
CA LEU A 155 8.86 -21.46 -1.51
C LEU A 155 7.53 -22.18 -1.26
N THR A 156 7.44 -23.46 -1.63
CA THR A 156 6.25 -24.27 -1.30
C THR A 156 6.45 -25.02 0.02
N SER A 157 5.34 -25.31 0.69
CA SER A 157 5.36 -26.00 2.00
C SER A 157 5.93 -27.42 1.96
N ASP A 158 5.99 -28.05 0.78
CA ASP A 158 6.54 -29.40 0.61
C ASP A 158 8.04 -29.40 0.24
N GLY A 159 8.67 -28.22 0.19
CA GLY A 159 10.09 -28.04 -0.11
C GLY A 159 10.44 -28.20 -1.59
N SER A 160 9.45 -28.37 -2.48
CA SER A 160 9.67 -28.11 -3.90
C SER A 160 9.78 -26.60 -4.13
N THR A 161 10.46 -26.20 -5.20
CA THR A 161 10.81 -24.79 -5.37
C THR A 161 10.71 -24.39 -6.84
N PRO A 162 9.61 -23.72 -7.21
CA PRO A 162 9.47 -23.11 -8.54
C PRO A 162 10.53 -22.03 -8.76
N TYR A 163 11.06 -21.43 -7.70
CA TYR A 163 12.14 -20.44 -7.76
C TYR A 163 13.33 -20.90 -8.62
N LEU A 164 13.83 -22.12 -8.44
CA LEU A 164 14.98 -22.61 -9.21
C LEU A 164 14.67 -22.93 -10.68
N ASP A 165 13.39 -23.03 -11.06
CA ASP A 165 13.00 -23.14 -12.47
C ASP A 165 13.20 -21.81 -13.21
N HIS A 166 13.03 -20.69 -12.49
CA HIS A 166 13.15 -19.32 -13.03
C HIS A 166 14.53 -18.68 -12.74
N PHE A 167 15.11 -18.93 -11.57
CA PHE A 167 16.41 -18.42 -11.14
C PHE A 167 17.43 -19.54 -10.87
N PRO A 168 17.73 -20.41 -11.86
CA PRO A 168 18.69 -21.48 -11.68
C PRO A 168 20.13 -20.95 -11.57
N THR A 169 21.03 -21.75 -11.01
CA THR A 169 22.47 -21.45 -10.96
C THR A 169 23.04 -21.10 -12.34
N SER A 170 22.54 -21.70 -13.43
CA SER A 170 23.01 -21.39 -14.79
C SER A 170 22.71 -19.95 -15.21
N ARG A 171 21.62 -19.35 -14.72
CA ARG A 171 21.24 -17.95 -14.98
C ARG A 171 22.11 -17.00 -14.17
N ALA A 172 22.28 -17.29 -12.87
CA ALA A 172 23.16 -16.51 -12.00
C ALA A 172 24.63 -16.50 -12.51
N ALA A 173 25.12 -17.63 -13.01
CA ALA A 173 26.47 -17.78 -13.54
C ALA A 173 26.76 -17.01 -14.84
N GLU A 174 25.75 -16.38 -15.47
CA GLU A 174 25.95 -15.47 -16.60
C GLU A 174 26.44 -14.08 -16.14
N GLN A 175 26.23 -13.74 -14.88
CA GLN A 175 26.65 -12.46 -14.31
C GLN A 175 28.14 -12.46 -13.94
N GLU A 176 28.84 -11.36 -14.20
CA GLU A 176 30.29 -11.27 -13.95
C GLU A 176 30.67 -11.25 -12.46
N THR A 177 29.75 -10.84 -11.58
CA THR A 177 29.98 -10.76 -10.14
C THR A 177 29.67 -12.07 -9.43
N PHE A 178 28.96 -13.00 -10.07
CA PHE A 178 28.54 -14.26 -9.45
C PHE A 178 29.75 -15.13 -9.07
N ALA A 179 29.83 -15.54 -7.82
CA ALA A 179 30.96 -16.31 -7.29
C ALA A 179 30.56 -17.72 -6.83
N GLY A 180 29.31 -17.93 -6.40
CA GLY A 180 28.78 -19.27 -6.14
C GLY A 180 27.44 -19.29 -5.41
N ARG A 181 26.91 -20.50 -5.20
CA ARG A 181 25.68 -20.78 -4.46
C ARG A 181 25.86 -21.80 -3.35
N SER A 182 24.93 -21.81 -2.41
CA SER A 182 24.77 -22.85 -1.39
C SER A 182 24.51 -24.21 -2.03
N PRO A 183 24.70 -25.32 -1.28
CA PRO A 183 24.47 -26.68 -1.80
C PRO A 183 23.05 -26.95 -2.31
N ASP A 184 22.04 -26.25 -1.80
CA ASP A 184 20.64 -26.31 -2.24
C ASP A 184 20.29 -25.28 -3.33
N GLU A 185 21.24 -24.41 -3.69
CA GLU A 185 21.14 -23.38 -4.73
C GLU A 185 20.19 -22.21 -4.43
N HIS A 186 19.67 -22.09 -3.20
CA HIS A 186 18.75 -21.02 -2.80
C HIS A 186 19.43 -19.78 -2.22
N SER A 187 20.69 -19.91 -1.79
CA SER A 187 21.52 -18.78 -1.34
C SER A 187 22.69 -18.60 -2.30
N GLU A 188 23.15 -17.36 -2.46
CA GLU A 188 24.23 -17.03 -3.40
C GLU A 188 25.15 -15.96 -2.86
N TYR A 189 26.34 -15.85 -3.45
CA TYR A 189 27.23 -14.74 -3.17
C TYR A 189 27.88 -14.20 -4.43
N HIS A 190 28.09 -12.90 -4.40
CA HIS A 190 28.68 -12.11 -5.47
C HIS A 190 29.90 -11.37 -4.93
N ILE A 191 30.90 -11.19 -5.80
CA ILE A 191 32.06 -10.34 -5.53
C ILE A 191 32.13 -9.31 -6.64
N PHE A 192 32.07 -8.03 -6.27
CA PHE A 192 32.22 -6.91 -7.21
C PHE A 192 33.40 -6.02 -6.81
N GLU A 193 33.85 -5.21 -7.75
CA GLU A 193 34.87 -4.18 -7.52
C GLU A 193 34.24 -2.81 -7.76
N ALA A 194 34.42 -1.89 -6.81
CA ALA A 194 34.01 -0.51 -6.90
C ALA A 194 35.09 0.37 -6.28
N GLU A 195 35.41 1.49 -6.91
CA GLU A 195 36.40 2.45 -6.38
C GLU A 195 37.78 1.82 -6.07
N GLY A 196 38.14 0.76 -6.79
CA GLY A 196 39.39 0.01 -6.60
C GLY A 196 39.41 -0.90 -5.37
N GLN A 197 38.26 -1.10 -4.71
CA GLN A 197 38.05 -2.00 -3.58
C GLN A 197 37.10 -3.14 -3.97
N LYS A 198 37.30 -4.32 -3.40
CA LYS A 198 36.41 -5.46 -3.59
C LYS A 198 35.45 -5.60 -2.42
N PHE A 199 34.21 -5.92 -2.73
CA PHE A 199 33.14 -6.17 -1.76
C PHE A 199 32.52 -7.53 -2.03
N LEU A 200 31.95 -8.13 -0.99
CA LEU A 200 31.18 -9.36 -1.08
C LEU A 200 29.72 -9.07 -0.73
N VAL A 201 28.79 -9.56 -1.55
CA VAL A 201 27.36 -9.60 -1.22
C VAL A 201 26.99 -11.05 -0.98
N LEU A 202 26.49 -11.36 0.21
CA LEU A 202 26.05 -12.69 0.62
C LEU A 202 24.53 -12.67 0.76
N ALA A 203 23.83 -13.34 -0.15
CA ALA A 203 22.37 -13.40 -0.19
C ALA A 203 21.88 -14.74 0.36
N LEU A 204 21.21 -14.71 1.52
CA LEU A 204 20.70 -15.88 2.21
C LEU A 204 19.18 -15.99 2.08
N MET A 205 18.71 -17.18 1.68
CA MET A 205 17.29 -17.49 1.59
C MET A 205 16.53 -17.22 2.90
N TYR A 206 15.21 -17.06 2.78
CA TYR A 206 14.33 -17.04 3.94
C TYR A 206 14.57 -18.25 4.85
N HIS A 207 14.86 -17.96 6.11
CA HIS A 207 15.14 -18.96 7.16
C HIS A 207 16.23 -19.97 6.77
N ALA A 208 17.33 -19.49 6.18
CA ALA A 208 18.52 -20.30 5.92
C ALA A 208 18.90 -21.15 7.15
N ASP A 209 18.99 -22.47 6.93
CA ASP A 209 19.22 -23.44 7.99
C ASP A 209 20.69 -23.50 8.43
N ASP A 210 20.98 -24.23 9.51
CA ASP A 210 22.35 -24.33 10.05
C ASP A 210 23.37 -24.86 9.03
N ALA A 211 22.96 -25.70 8.07
CA ALA A 211 23.84 -26.21 7.03
C ALA A 211 24.20 -25.11 6.01
N THR A 212 23.23 -24.26 5.67
CA THR A 212 23.42 -23.09 4.82
C THR A 212 24.24 -22.02 5.54
N LEU A 213 24.03 -21.81 6.84
CA LEU A 213 24.83 -20.88 7.64
C LEU A 213 26.29 -21.36 7.81
N GLU A 214 26.53 -22.67 7.93
CA GLU A 214 27.89 -23.22 7.89
C GLU A 214 28.55 -22.96 6.54
N TRP A 215 27.84 -23.19 5.43
CA TRP A 215 28.34 -22.84 4.10
C TRP A 215 28.65 -21.35 3.96
N ALA A 216 27.79 -20.48 4.48
CA ALA A 216 28.01 -19.04 4.50
C ALA A 216 29.28 -18.69 5.30
N SER A 217 29.47 -19.30 6.46
CA SER A 217 30.70 -19.16 7.25
C SER A 217 31.94 -19.61 6.45
N GLU A 218 31.87 -20.75 5.75
CA GLU A 218 32.96 -21.23 4.89
C GLU A 218 33.27 -20.25 3.75
N VAL A 219 32.27 -19.58 3.17
CA VAL A 219 32.46 -18.53 2.15
C VAL A 219 33.19 -17.33 2.75
N LEU A 220 32.75 -16.83 3.91
CA LEU A 220 33.38 -15.70 4.59
C LEU A 220 34.84 -16.02 4.97
N ASP A 221 35.10 -17.21 5.52
CA ASP A 221 36.45 -17.69 5.86
C ASP A 221 37.38 -17.82 4.65
N GLN A 222 36.83 -18.04 3.44
CA GLN A 222 37.59 -18.06 2.19
C GLN A 222 37.89 -16.65 1.65
N HIS A 223 37.16 -15.64 2.12
CA HIS A 223 37.26 -14.24 1.71
C HIS A 223 37.42 -13.28 2.90
N PRO A 224 38.38 -13.53 3.81
CA PRO A 224 38.42 -12.85 5.12
C PRO A 224 38.76 -11.35 5.04
N ASP A 225 39.24 -10.87 3.89
CA ASP A 225 39.65 -9.49 3.63
C ASP A 225 38.59 -8.65 2.89
N LEU A 226 37.45 -9.24 2.53
CA LEU A 226 36.40 -8.54 1.78
C LEU A 226 35.33 -7.98 2.71
N PRO A 227 35.09 -6.65 2.73
CA PRO A 227 33.91 -6.09 3.38
C PRO A 227 32.64 -6.71 2.80
N THR A 228 31.79 -7.24 3.67
CA THR A 228 30.62 -8.03 3.30
C THR A 228 29.32 -7.31 3.65
N ILE A 229 28.43 -7.25 2.67
CA ILE A 229 27.02 -6.88 2.81
C ILE A 229 26.21 -8.18 2.80
N LEU A 230 25.38 -8.38 3.83
CA LEU A 230 24.51 -9.55 3.96
C LEU A 230 23.08 -9.17 3.58
N THR A 231 22.48 -9.86 2.63
CA THR A 231 21.05 -9.72 2.32
C THR A 231 20.31 -10.99 2.75
N THR A 232 19.15 -10.83 3.37
CA THR A 232 18.29 -11.96 3.73
C THR A 232 16.84 -11.52 3.80
N HIS A 233 15.90 -12.42 3.55
CA HIS A 233 14.49 -12.04 3.51
C HIS A 233 13.99 -11.53 4.87
N GLU A 234 14.22 -12.27 5.96
CA GLU A 234 13.83 -11.84 7.31
C GLU A 234 15.06 -11.62 8.20
N TYR A 235 15.15 -10.44 8.81
CA TYR A 235 16.14 -10.15 9.85
C TYR A 235 15.58 -9.22 10.93
N LEU A 236 15.14 -8.03 10.53
CA LEU A 236 14.54 -7.04 11.42
C LEU A 236 13.01 -7.05 11.34
N GLY A 237 12.36 -6.69 12.45
CA GLY A 237 10.94 -6.32 12.49
C GLY A 237 10.77 -4.88 12.96
N LEU A 238 9.53 -4.48 13.29
CA LEU A 238 9.22 -3.17 13.86
C LEU A 238 8.50 -3.31 15.21
N ASP A 239 8.66 -2.31 16.08
CA ASP A 239 7.84 -2.19 17.30
C ASP A 239 6.35 -1.97 16.97
N GLU A 240 5.48 -2.08 17.98
CA GLU A 240 4.03 -1.96 17.78
C GLU A 240 3.63 -0.58 17.20
N GLU A 241 4.37 0.46 17.57
CA GLU A 241 4.18 1.81 17.06
C GLU A 241 4.77 2.03 15.67
N ARG A 242 5.51 1.06 15.12
CA ARG A 242 6.20 1.12 13.81
C ARG A 242 7.19 2.29 13.71
N THR A 243 7.85 2.60 14.82
CA THR A 243 8.82 3.71 14.94
C THR A 243 10.26 3.26 15.13
N GLN A 244 10.49 2.00 15.50
CA GLN A 244 11.83 1.46 15.73
C GLN A 244 11.96 0.03 15.23
N VAL A 245 13.12 -0.30 14.69
CA VAL A 245 13.46 -1.68 14.33
C VAL A 245 13.66 -2.54 15.58
N THR A 246 13.22 -3.79 15.49
CA THR A 246 13.32 -4.81 16.54
C THR A 246 13.89 -6.11 15.99
N ASP A 247 14.35 -6.99 16.88
CA ASP A 247 14.84 -8.31 16.48
C ASP A 247 13.67 -9.26 16.22
N THR A 248 13.73 -10.00 15.12
CA THR A 248 12.92 -11.21 14.92
C THR A 248 13.58 -12.41 15.61
N GLU A 249 12.83 -13.50 15.82
CA GLU A 249 13.41 -14.74 16.37
C GLU A 249 14.51 -15.29 15.46
N TYR A 250 14.25 -15.33 14.15
CA TYR A 250 15.24 -15.78 13.16
C TYR A 250 16.41 -14.81 13.05
N GLY A 251 16.18 -13.50 13.03
CA GLY A 251 17.25 -12.51 12.96
C GLY A 251 18.18 -12.58 14.17
N GLN A 252 17.65 -12.85 15.37
CA GLN A 252 18.49 -13.09 16.54
C GLN A 252 19.32 -14.38 16.41
N HIS A 253 18.78 -15.44 15.80
CA HIS A 253 19.53 -16.67 15.48
C HIS A 253 20.65 -16.39 14.48
N LEU A 254 20.36 -15.69 13.39
CA LEU A 254 21.32 -15.30 12.36
C LEU A 254 22.44 -14.43 12.93
N TRP A 255 22.10 -13.46 13.79
CA TRP A 255 23.08 -12.63 14.48
C TRP A 255 24.06 -13.46 15.32
N ASN A 256 23.53 -14.36 16.15
CA ASN A 256 24.33 -15.15 17.07
C ASN A 256 25.18 -16.23 16.37
N THR A 257 24.73 -16.70 15.20
CA THR A 257 25.35 -17.85 14.52
C THR A 257 26.32 -17.41 13.43
N LEU A 258 26.09 -16.25 12.80
CA LEU A 258 26.89 -15.78 11.67
C LEU A 258 27.41 -14.35 11.89
N ILE A 259 26.52 -13.37 12.03
CA ILE A 259 26.89 -11.94 11.90
C ILE A 259 27.86 -11.49 13.00
N ALA A 260 27.55 -11.80 14.26
CA ALA A 260 28.32 -11.29 15.39
C ALA A 260 29.78 -11.76 15.40
N ASP A 261 30.06 -12.94 14.84
CA ASP A 261 31.38 -13.58 14.84
C ASP A 261 32.21 -13.31 13.57
N HIS A 262 31.62 -12.73 12.52
CA HIS A 262 32.32 -12.41 11.26
C HIS A 262 32.48 -10.89 11.11
N ASP A 263 33.64 -10.37 11.51
CA ASP A 263 33.91 -8.91 11.53
C ASP A 263 33.79 -8.24 10.17
N GLN A 264 34.00 -9.00 9.10
CA GLN A 264 33.87 -8.48 7.73
C GLN A 264 32.43 -8.13 7.34
N ILE A 265 31.41 -8.65 8.04
CA ILE A 265 30.02 -8.24 7.83
C ILE A 265 29.83 -6.87 8.50
N PHE A 266 29.59 -5.85 7.69
CA PHE A 266 29.42 -4.47 8.17
C PHE A 266 28.02 -3.91 7.91
N MET A 267 27.22 -4.60 7.11
CA MET A 267 25.89 -4.17 6.71
C MET A 267 24.96 -5.35 6.49
N THR A 268 23.70 -5.21 6.90
CA THR A 268 22.61 -6.14 6.59
C THR A 268 21.46 -5.41 5.91
N LEU A 269 20.80 -6.08 4.95
CA LEU A 269 19.62 -5.59 4.22
C LEU A 269 18.54 -6.69 4.27
N SER A 270 17.32 -6.34 4.68
CA SER A 270 16.20 -7.27 4.80
C SER A 270 14.85 -6.69 4.44
N GLY A 271 13.91 -7.56 4.06
CA GLY A 271 12.51 -7.27 3.73
C GLY A 271 11.57 -7.95 4.73
N HIS A 272 10.51 -8.60 4.22
CA HIS A 272 9.54 -9.45 4.94
C HIS A 272 8.63 -8.76 5.98
N ASN A 273 9.20 -7.88 6.79
CA ASN A 273 8.49 -7.13 7.83
C ASN A 273 8.17 -5.73 7.33
N HIS A 274 6.91 -5.54 6.93
CA HIS A 274 6.43 -4.31 6.29
C HIS A 274 6.85 -3.03 7.01
N GLY A 275 7.51 -2.13 6.30
CA GLY A 275 7.98 -0.83 6.74
C GLY A 275 9.47 -0.63 6.43
N ALA A 276 10.00 0.51 6.88
CA ALA A 276 11.41 0.84 6.73
C ALA A 276 12.03 1.22 8.07
N GLY A 277 13.33 1.02 8.19
CA GLY A 277 14.08 1.42 9.36
C GLY A 277 15.50 0.89 9.36
N TYR A 278 16.33 1.48 10.22
CA TYR A 278 17.69 1.01 10.40
C TYR A 278 18.13 1.12 11.85
N ARG A 279 19.19 0.39 12.19
CA ARG A 279 19.94 0.57 13.44
C ARG A 279 21.43 0.35 13.20
N VAL A 280 22.23 0.79 14.16
CA VAL A 280 23.65 0.46 14.23
C VAL A 280 23.91 -0.28 15.54
N GLN A 281 24.54 -1.44 15.44
CA GLN A 281 24.94 -2.24 16.61
C GLN A 281 26.35 -2.83 16.44
N GLN A 282 26.98 -3.26 17.53
CA GLN A 282 28.37 -3.74 17.50
C GLN A 282 28.46 -5.26 17.50
N ASN A 283 29.30 -5.80 16.61
CA ASN A 283 29.64 -7.22 16.57
C ASN A 283 30.62 -7.61 17.71
N ASN A 284 31.06 -8.88 17.76
CA ASN A 284 31.97 -9.37 18.80
C ASN A 284 33.41 -8.84 18.68
N ALA A 285 33.79 -8.27 17.52
CA ALA A 285 35.03 -7.51 17.36
C ALA A 285 34.93 -6.08 17.91
N GLY A 286 33.72 -5.60 18.19
CA GLY A 286 33.45 -4.25 18.68
C GLY A 286 33.28 -3.21 17.57
N HIS A 287 33.07 -3.66 16.33
CA HIS A 287 32.84 -2.81 15.17
C HIS A 287 31.36 -2.73 14.80
N ASP A 288 30.98 -1.60 14.20
CA ASP A 288 29.60 -1.29 13.86
C ASP A 288 29.08 -2.13 12.68
N VAL A 289 27.85 -2.61 12.80
CA VAL A 289 27.06 -3.25 11.75
C VAL A 289 25.82 -2.40 11.54
N VAL A 290 25.61 -1.95 10.31
CA VAL A 290 24.43 -1.17 9.92
C VAL A 290 23.35 -2.14 9.44
N ASP A 291 22.27 -2.25 10.22
CA ASP A 291 21.17 -3.14 9.89
C ASP A 291 20.01 -2.36 9.30
N ILE A 292 19.52 -2.78 8.14
CA ILE A 292 18.51 -2.06 7.37
C ILE A 292 17.32 -2.98 7.06
N LEU A 293 16.12 -2.46 7.31
CA LEU A 293 14.83 -3.03 6.93
C LEU A 293 14.22 -2.14 5.85
N MET A 294 13.79 -2.74 4.74
CA MET A 294 13.07 -2.05 3.67
C MET A 294 12.08 -3.01 3.03
N ASP A 295 10.80 -2.85 3.37
CA ASP A 295 9.70 -3.59 2.79
C ASP A 295 8.49 -2.65 2.63
N TYR A 296 8.14 -2.36 1.38
CA TYR A 296 7.04 -1.46 1.04
C TYR A 296 5.75 -2.19 0.64
N GLN A 297 5.67 -3.52 0.71
CA GLN A 297 4.59 -4.28 0.06
C GLN A 297 3.17 -3.89 0.51
N MET A 298 3.01 -3.31 1.70
CA MET A 298 1.71 -2.86 2.23
C MET A 298 1.38 -1.39 1.94
N ALA A 299 2.29 -0.63 1.34
CA ALA A 299 1.97 0.71 0.86
C ALA A 299 1.05 0.65 -0.37
N TYR A 300 0.56 1.81 -0.80
CA TYR A 300 -0.37 1.94 -1.91
C TYR A 300 0.08 1.15 -3.15
N GLN A 301 -0.85 0.47 -3.84
CA GLN A 301 -0.55 -0.38 -5.02
C GLN A 301 0.54 -1.44 -4.80
N GLY A 302 0.68 -1.97 -3.58
CA GLY A 302 1.64 -3.04 -3.28
C GLY A 302 3.07 -2.55 -3.06
N GLY A 303 3.24 -1.28 -2.67
CA GLY A 303 4.55 -0.63 -2.53
C GLY A 303 4.79 0.52 -3.49
N ASN A 304 3.84 0.81 -4.37
CA ASN A 304 3.85 1.91 -5.32
C ASN A 304 5.10 1.99 -6.20
N GLY A 305 5.79 0.88 -6.43
CA GLY A 305 7.08 0.84 -7.15
C GLY A 305 8.25 1.44 -6.37
N LEU A 306 8.15 1.59 -5.05
CA LEU A 306 9.23 2.09 -4.20
C LEU A 306 10.44 1.13 -4.19
N MET A 307 11.63 1.68 -4.32
CA MET A 307 12.93 1.01 -4.27
C MET A 307 13.97 1.92 -3.60
N GLY A 308 15.14 1.35 -3.27
CA GLY A 308 16.23 2.08 -2.64
C GLY A 308 17.44 2.26 -3.55
N VAL A 309 18.18 3.38 -3.38
CA VAL A 309 19.56 3.53 -3.82
C VAL A 309 20.42 3.89 -2.61
N LEU A 310 21.43 3.05 -2.33
CA LEU A 310 22.37 3.25 -1.23
C LEU A 310 23.73 3.68 -1.78
N GLU A 311 24.13 4.92 -1.52
CA GLU A 311 25.45 5.45 -1.85
C GLU A 311 26.47 5.16 -0.75
N PHE A 312 27.69 4.83 -1.20
CA PHE A 312 28.90 4.71 -0.41
C PHE A 312 29.86 5.82 -0.81
N ASP A 313 29.98 6.88 -0.01
CA ASP A 313 30.97 7.95 -0.20
C ASP A 313 32.22 7.65 0.62
N LEU A 314 33.17 6.98 -0.02
CA LEU A 314 34.42 6.52 0.62
C LEU A 314 35.36 7.68 0.96
N THR A 315 35.22 8.84 0.30
CA THR A 315 36.09 10.00 0.56
C THR A 315 35.61 10.79 1.77
N ASN A 316 34.30 10.95 1.89
CA ASN A 316 33.67 11.74 2.94
C ASN A 316 33.19 10.88 4.12
N ASN A 317 33.41 9.56 4.08
CA ASN A 317 33.03 8.62 5.13
C ASN A 317 31.54 8.69 5.45
N ARG A 318 30.71 8.43 4.43
CA ARG A 318 29.26 8.57 4.51
C ARG A 318 28.54 7.46 3.76
N LEU A 319 27.44 6.99 4.35
CA LEU A 319 26.40 6.22 3.70
C LEU A 319 25.17 7.12 3.53
N GLN A 320 24.51 7.04 2.37
CA GLN A 320 23.25 7.74 2.12
C GLN A 320 22.27 6.81 1.41
N LEU A 321 21.11 6.58 2.01
CA LEU A 321 20.02 5.80 1.43
C LEU A 321 18.92 6.75 0.98
N GLU A 322 18.47 6.60 -0.26
CA GLU A 322 17.31 7.31 -0.79
C GLU A 322 16.26 6.30 -1.26
N ALA A 323 15.03 6.44 -0.77
CA ALA A 323 13.87 5.66 -1.15
C ALA A 323 12.96 6.47 -2.08
N PHE A 324 12.63 5.91 -3.24
CA PHE A 324 11.84 6.57 -4.27
C PHE A 324 11.13 5.58 -5.19
N SER A 325 10.14 6.07 -5.96
CA SER A 325 9.40 5.28 -6.95
C SER A 325 9.62 5.78 -8.38
N PRO A 326 10.36 5.05 -9.23
CA PRO A 326 10.37 5.34 -10.66
C PRO A 326 9.01 5.10 -11.32
N TRP A 327 8.17 4.22 -10.78
CA TRP A 327 6.85 3.94 -11.35
C TRP A 327 5.89 5.12 -11.22
N VAL A 328 5.86 5.79 -10.07
CA VAL A 328 5.07 7.03 -9.87
C VAL A 328 5.44 8.08 -10.91
N SER A 329 6.73 8.20 -11.28
CA SER A 329 7.19 9.19 -12.25
C SER A 329 6.61 9.02 -13.67
N VAL A 330 6.17 7.80 -14.04
CA VAL A 330 5.69 7.48 -15.39
C VAL A 330 4.17 7.27 -15.47
N LYS A 331 3.46 7.30 -14.33
CA LYS A 331 2.00 7.22 -14.33
C LYS A 331 1.38 8.41 -15.08
N PRO A 332 0.26 8.21 -15.79
CA PRO A 332 -0.52 9.32 -16.32
C PRO A 332 -0.95 10.26 -15.19
N TYR A 333 -0.78 11.57 -15.38
CA TYR A 333 -1.04 12.58 -14.34
C TYR A 333 -2.47 12.48 -13.77
N GLU A 334 -3.45 12.22 -14.64
CA GLU A 334 -4.86 12.07 -14.27
C GLU A 334 -5.16 10.84 -13.39
N THR A 335 -4.19 9.94 -13.21
CA THR A 335 -4.32 8.76 -12.33
C THR A 335 -3.57 8.91 -11.01
N LEU A 336 -2.82 10.00 -10.83
CA LEU A 336 -2.10 10.27 -9.59
C LEU A 336 -3.07 10.65 -8.47
N THR A 337 -2.72 10.23 -7.26
CA THR A 337 -3.45 10.49 -6.03
C THR A 337 -2.52 11.03 -4.94
N SER A 338 -3.07 11.36 -3.77
CA SER A 338 -2.27 11.75 -2.61
C SER A 338 -1.38 10.63 -2.05
N PHE A 339 -1.55 9.39 -2.51
CA PHE A 339 -0.68 8.26 -2.15
C PHE A 339 0.50 8.06 -3.12
N ASP A 340 0.57 8.87 -4.17
CA ASP A 340 1.62 8.79 -5.19
C ASP A 340 2.83 9.65 -4.83
N ASP A 341 3.48 9.26 -3.74
CA ASP A 341 4.75 9.83 -3.33
C ASP A 341 5.88 9.31 -4.24
N LEU A 342 6.53 10.24 -4.94
CA LEU A 342 7.72 9.94 -5.74
C LEU A 342 8.92 9.64 -4.84
N LEU A 343 9.05 10.39 -3.74
CA LEU A 343 10.20 10.37 -2.84
C LEU A 343 9.69 10.16 -1.41
N LEU A 344 10.44 9.39 -0.62
CA LEU A 344 10.27 9.31 0.83
C LEU A 344 11.51 9.93 1.50
N PRO A 345 11.65 11.27 1.52
CA PRO A 345 12.92 11.95 1.76
C PRO A 345 13.36 12.00 3.23
N ASP A 346 12.51 11.52 4.13
CA ASP A 346 12.70 11.63 5.57
C ASP A 346 12.97 10.24 6.20
N GLU A 347 13.58 10.23 7.38
CA GLU A 347 13.67 9.02 8.19
C GLU A 347 12.26 8.48 8.52
N PRO A 348 12.06 7.14 8.52
CA PRO A 348 13.09 6.10 8.47
C PRO A 348 13.50 5.65 7.06
N ASP A 349 12.86 6.15 6.00
CA ASP A 349 12.98 5.65 4.63
C ASP A 349 14.28 6.10 3.94
N SER A 350 14.56 7.40 4.01
CA SER A 350 15.80 7.99 3.49
C SER A 350 16.60 8.63 4.61
N TRP A 351 17.92 8.43 4.57
CA TRP A 351 18.79 8.86 5.65
C TRP A 351 20.24 8.99 5.22
N THR A 352 21.02 9.69 6.04
CA THR A 352 22.47 9.82 5.90
C THR A 352 23.14 9.42 7.21
N LEU A 353 24.18 8.59 7.11
CA LEU A 353 24.95 8.10 8.26
C LEU A 353 26.44 8.37 8.04
N ASP A 354 27.10 8.98 9.04
CA ASP A 354 28.55 9.07 9.06
C ASP A 354 29.14 7.67 9.31
N PHE A 355 30.06 7.23 8.45
CA PHE A 355 30.64 5.88 8.46
C PHE A 355 32.10 5.89 7.98
N ASP A 356 33.05 5.77 8.91
CA ASP A 356 34.49 5.74 8.58
C ASP A 356 34.89 4.35 8.07
N PHE A 357 34.93 4.19 6.75
CA PHE A 357 35.21 2.90 6.11
C PHE A 357 36.61 2.38 6.43
N SER A 358 37.63 3.24 6.37
CA SER A 358 39.01 2.83 6.66
C SER A 358 39.20 2.43 8.13
N GLU A 359 38.55 3.13 9.07
CA GLU A 359 38.55 2.71 10.48
C GLU A 359 37.77 1.41 10.66
N ARG A 360 36.57 1.30 10.07
CA ARG A 360 35.69 0.13 10.20
C ARG A 360 36.34 -1.15 9.69
N PHE A 361 37.11 -1.07 8.61
CA PHE A 361 37.70 -2.25 7.97
C PHE A 361 39.14 -2.52 8.40
N ALA A 362 39.72 -1.72 9.30
CA ALA A 362 41.15 -1.74 9.60
C ALA A 362 41.69 -3.11 10.08
N ASP A 363 40.89 -3.91 10.78
CA ASP A 363 41.33 -5.17 11.37
C ASP A 363 41.44 -6.33 10.36
N PHE A 364 40.64 -6.32 9.29
CA PHE A 364 40.61 -7.38 8.29
C PHE A 364 41.01 -6.92 6.87
N ASN A 365 40.89 -5.62 6.58
CA ASN A 365 41.32 -4.98 5.34
C ASN A 365 42.09 -3.66 5.63
N PRO A 366 43.33 -3.74 6.17
CA PRO A 366 44.11 -2.58 6.60
C PRO A 366 44.60 -1.69 5.45
N ASP A 367 44.52 -2.16 4.21
CA ASP A 367 44.92 -1.42 3.01
C ASP A 367 43.70 -0.74 2.33
N PHE A 368 42.50 -0.84 2.91
CA PHE A 368 41.29 -0.20 2.39
C PHE A 368 41.45 1.33 2.31
N THR A 369 41.18 1.87 1.13
CA THR A 369 41.30 3.30 0.86
C THR A 369 40.27 3.72 -0.19
N ALA A 370 39.80 4.96 -0.07
CA ALA A 370 39.00 5.60 -1.12
C ALA A 370 39.73 5.56 -2.48
N GLY A 371 38.96 5.37 -3.54
CA GLY A 371 39.39 5.39 -4.92
C GLY A 371 39.65 6.80 -5.45
N THR A 372 39.36 7.01 -6.73
CA THR A 372 39.56 8.32 -7.37
C THR A 372 38.36 9.21 -7.04
N PRO A 373 38.56 10.49 -6.65
CA PRO A 373 37.46 11.39 -6.39
C PRO A 373 36.95 12.05 -7.67
N ASP A 374 36.22 11.29 -8.50
CA ASP A 374 35.68 11.73 -9.79
C ASP A 374 34.17 11.52 -9.96
N GLU A 375 33.48 11.02 -8.93
CA GLU A 375 32.02 10.82 -8.95
C GLU A 375 31.27 11.94 -8.23
N GLN A 376 30.12 12.35 -8.79
CA GLN A 376 29.16 13.26 -8.17
C GLN A 376 28.39 12.53 -7.05
N PRO A 377 27.64 13.24 -6.17
CA PRO A 377 26.72 12.59 -5.24
C PRO A 377 25.66 11.78 -6.03
N LEU A 378 25.76 10.45 -5.95
CA LEU A 378 25.02 9.46 -6.72
C LEU A 378 23.58 9.28 -6.18
N ALA A 379 23.39 9.33 -4.87
CA ALA A 379 22.07 9.30 -4.23
C ALA A 379 21.24 10.53 -4.64
N ASP A 380 21.81 11.73 -4.51
CA ASP A 380 21.19 12.97 -5.00
C ASP A 380 20.96 12.92 -6.53
N ARG A 381 21.87 12.27 -7.27
CA ARG A 381 21.72 12.07 -8.71
C ARG A 381 20.55 11.15 -9.03
N ALA A 382 20.35 10.06 -8.29
CA ALA A 382 19.21 9.16 -8.43
C ALA A 382 17.88 9.91 -8.21
N VAL A 383 17.79 10.70 -7.14
CA VAL A 383 16.64 11.59 -6.87
C VAL A 383 16.41 12.56 -8.03
N SER A 384 17.49 13.17 -8.56
CA SER A 384 17.41 14.05 -9.73
C SER A 384 17.01 13.32 -11.01
N LEU A 385 17.35 12.04 -11.19
CA LEU A 385 16.98 11.24 -12.35
C LEU A 385 15.49 10.89 -12.30
N VAL A 386 15.02 10.36 -11.18
CA VAL A 386 13.63 9.95 -11.02
C VAL A 386 12.64 11.13 -11.03
N SER A 387 13.08 12.30 -10.56
CA SER A 387 12.24 13.51 -10.54
C SER A 387 12.12 14.22 -11.90
N GLN A 388 12.82 13.76 -12.94
CA GLN A 388 12.82 14.46 -14.23
C GLN A 388 11.45 14.39 -14.91
N GLY A 389 10.81 15.55 -15.05
CA GLY A 389 9.52 15.67 -15.73
C GLY A 389 8.32 15.27 -14.88
N TYR A 390 8.54 14.78 -13.65
CA TYR A 390 7.48 14.50 -12.71
C TYR A 390 6.81 15.79 -12.23
N VAL A 391 5.48 15.75 -12.14
CA VAL A 391 4.67 16.80 -11.54
C VAL A 391 3.84 16.12 -10.44
N PRO A 392 4.01 16.51 -9.16
CA PRO A 392 3.27 15.89 -8.07
C PRO A 392 1.78 16.16 -8.19
N TYR A 393 0.99 15.23 -7.65
CA TYR A 393 -0.44 15.46 -7.45
C TYR A 393 -0.66 16.59 -6.43
N GLU A 394 -1.40 17.62 -6.83
CA GLU A 394 -1.88 18.68 -5.94
C GLU A 394 -3.37 18.89 -6.24
N PRO A 395 -4.28 18.77 -5.26
CA PRO A 395 -5.69 19.10 -5.46
C PRO A 395 -5.82 20.56 -5.93
N GLU A 396 -6.49 20.81 -7.05
CA GLU A 396 -6.66 22.18 -7.54
C GLU A 396 -7.69 22.93 -6.68
N GLU A 397 -7.59 24.27 -6.58
CA GLU A 397 -8.63 25.09 -5.91
C GLU A 397 -10.03 24.82 -6.50
N ALA A 398 -10.12 24.42 -7.77
CA ALA A 398 -11.37 24.09 -8.45
C ALA A 398 -12.01 22.77 -7.97
N ASP A 399 -11.25 21.91 -7.29
CA ASP A 399 -11.73 20.62 -6.79
C ASP A 399 -12.36 20.74 -5.39
N LEU A 400 -12.13 21.86 -4.69
CA LEU A 400 -12.70 22.12 -3.37
C LEU A 400 -14.19 22.53 -3.47
N PRO A 401 -15.06 22.09 -2.53
CA PRO A 401 -16.46 22.49 -2.52
C PRO A 401 -16.65 23.99 -2.30
N ASP A 402 -17.44 24.64 -3.15
CA ASP A 402 -17.83 26.04 -3.00
C ASP A 402 -18.79 26.25 -1.81
N ASN A 403 -19.64 25.26 -1.56
CA ASN A 403 -20.67 25.29 -0.53
C ASN A 403 -21.19 23.89 -0.22
N ARG A 404 -22.07 23.79 0.78
CA ARG A 404 -22.59 22.52 1.28
C ARG A 404 -23.39 21.68 0.27
N ASN A 405 -23.88 22.29 -0.80
CA ASN A 405 -24.63 21.61 -1.85
C ASN A 405 -23.78 21.36 -3.10
N ASP A 406 -22.48 21.62 -3.04
CA ASP A 406 -21.57 21.45 -4.16
C ASP A 406 -21.06 20.01 -4.24
N TYR A 407 -21.96 19.08 -4.60
CA TYR A 407 -21.66 17.69 -4.88
C TYR A 407 -22.60 17.18 -5.99
N PRO A 408 -22.27 16.11 -6.74
CA PRO A 408 -23.16 15.56 -7.73
C PRO A 408 -24.40 14.94 -7.10
N GLU A 409 -25.58 15.47 -7.40
CA GLU A 409 -26.85 14.79 -7.13
C GLU A 409 -27.05 13.64 -8.12
N VAL A 410 -27.42 12.46 -7.61
CA VAL A 410 -27.50 11.24 -8.43
C VAL A 410 -28.85 10.56 -8.24
N ASP A 411 -29.56 10.31 -9.35
CA ASP A 411 -30.77 9.48 -9.33
C ASP A 411 -30.45 8.08 -8.79
N GLY A 412 -31.25 7.60 -7.83
CA GLY A 412 -31.04 6.31 -7.18
C GLY A 412 -30.27 6.38 -5.85
N THR A 413 -29.93 7.57 -5.35
CA THR A 413 -29.49 7.74 -3.96
C THR A 413 -30.63 7.39 -3.01
N VAL A 414 -30.40 6.39 -2.16
CA VAL A 414 -31.40 5.82 -1.23
C VAL A 414 -31.14 6.22 0.23
N ALA A 415 -29.93 6.67 0.53
CA ALA A 415 -29.58 7.32 1.79
C ALA A 415 -28.42 8.29 1.56
N HIS A 416 -28.46 9.46 2.18
CA HIS A 416 -27.33 10.39 2.26
C HIS A 416 -27.36 11.06 3.64
N TRP A 417 -26.61 10.48 4.57
CA TRP A 417 -26.49 10.99 5.94
C TRP A 417 -25.45 12.10 5.99
N ARG A 418 -25.84 13.25 6.55
CA ARG A 418 -25.01 14.46 6.52
C ARG A 418 -24.92 15.11 7.91
N PRO A 419 -23.87 14.80 8.70
CA PRO A 419 -23.63 15.42 10.01
C PRO A 419 -23.63 16.96 10.02
N GLY A 420 -23.34 17.62 8.90
CA GLY A 420 -23.36 19.08 8.75
C GLY A 420 -24.72 19.72 9.00
N ASP A 421 -25.82 18.96 8.92
CA ASP A 421 -27.18 19.44 9.27
C ASP A 421 -27.43 19.51 10.78
N ILE A 422 -26.51 19.01 11.60
CA ILE A 422 -26.55 19.18 13.05
C ILE A 422 -26.11 20.62 13.37
N ASP A 423 -27.08 21.48 13.68
CA ASP A 423 -26.89 22.89 14.04
C ASP A 423 -26.31 23.03 15.46
N GLN A 424 -25.06 22.59 15.61
CA GLN A 424 -24.25 22.68 16.83
C GLN A 424 -22.81 23.11 16.51
N GLU A 425 -22.14 23.68 17.50
CA GLU A 425 -20.75 24.11 17.42
C GLU A 425 -19.78 22.92 17.44
N ASP A 426 -18.56 23.14 16.96
CA ASP A 426 -17.47 22.17 17.04
C ASP A 426 -17.24 21.67 18.47
N GLY A 427 -17.03 20.37 18.64
CA GLY A 427 -16.86 19.69 19.92
C GLY A 427 -18.14 19.50 20.74
N SER A 428 -19.32 19.85 20.22
CA SER A 428 -20.60 19.66 20.92
C SER A 428 -20.92 18.17 21.09
N VAL A 429 -21.43 17.80 22.26
CA VAL A 429 -21.85 16.42 22.56
C VAL A 429 -23.17 16.11 21.86
N ILE A 430 -23.20 15.04 21.05
CA ILE A 430 -24.42 14.56 20.42
C ILE A 430 -25.09 13.57 21.36
N GLY A 431 -25.91 14.00 22.32
CA GLY A 431 -26.51 13.12 23.36
C GLY A 431 -27.38 11.96 22.84
N ILE A 432 -27.76 11.02 23.72
CA ILE A 432 -28.60 9.87 23.34
C ILE A 432 -29.92 10.35 22.70
N GLY A 433 -30.33 9.73 21.59
CA GLY A 433 -31.45 10.19 20.77
C GLY A 433 -31.12 11.35 19.82
N GLY A 434 -29.88 11.84 19.81
CA GLY A 434 -29.38 12.76 18.78
C GLY A 434 -29.39 12.10 17.40
N VAL A 435 -29.59 12.92 16.37
CA VAL A 435 -29.85 12.45 15.00
C VAL A 435 -28.76 12.94 14.05
N ILE A 436 -28.29 12.05 13.17
CA ILE A 436 -27.58 12.41 11.93
C ILE A 436 -28.63 12.39 10.80
N PRO A 437 -28.99 13.56 10.25
CA PRO A 437 -30.05 13.65 9.24
C PRO A 437 -29.70 12.92 7.94
N ASP A 438 -30.70 12.25 7.37
CA ASP A 438 -30.70 11.75 5.99
C ASP A 438 -31.49 12.74 5.13
N ILE A 439 -30.85 13.29 4.10
CA ILE A 439 -31.45 14.33 3.25
C ILE A 439 -32.29 13.77 2.10
N THR A 440 -32.44 12.43 2.01
CA THR A 440 -33.12 11.77 0.88
C THR A 440 -34.52 11.28 1.23
N ALA A 441 -34.65 10.38 2.21
CA ALA A 441 -35.86 9.62 2.48
C ALA A 441 -36.26 9.64 3.98
N ASP A 442 -35.72 10.57 4.76
CA ASP A 442 -35.99 10.74 6.20
C ASP A 442 -35.54 9.52 7.04
N GLN A 443 -34.57 8.74 6.55
CA GLN A 443 -34.10 7.48 7.15
C GLN A 443 -32.90 7.71 8.07
N HIS A 444 -33.10 8.52 9.10
CA HIS A 444 -32.04 9.05 9.96
C HIS A 444 -31.26 8.00 10.75
N PHE A 445 -30.00 8.31 11.07
CA PHE A 445 -29.26 7.62 12.13
C PHE A 445 -29.57 8.26 13.48
N THR A 446 -29.97 7.47 14.47
CA THR A 446 -30.27 7.93 15.83
C THR A 446 -29.29 7.33 16.83
N ARG A 447 -28.72 8.17 17.71
CA ARG A 447 -27.76 7.74 18.74
C ARG A 447 -28.42 6.82 19.75
N GLN A 448 -27.83 5.65 19.95
CA GLN A 448 -28.27 4.66 20.93
C GLN A 448 -27.55 4.81 22.28
N GLU A 449 -28.02 4.09 23.30
CA GLU A 449 -27.30 3.98 24.58
C GLU A 449 -26.00 3.20 24.38
N GLY A 450 -24.86 3.82 24.74
CA GLY A 450 -23.56 3.17 24.69
C GLY A 450 -23.42 2.06 25.73
N ILE A 451 -22.47 1.14 25.54
CA ILE A 451 -22.28 -0.02 26.42
C ILE A 451 -21.03 0.12 27.30
N ASN A 452 -21.02 -0.63 28.41
CA ASN A 452 -19.85 -0.84 29.27
C ASN A 452 -19.09 0.45 29.66
N GLY A 453 -19.79 1.42 30.24
CA GLY A 453 -19.16 2.65 30.75
C GLY A 453 -18.85 3.70 29.68
N ALA A 454 -19.31 3.51 28.44
CA ALA A 454 -19.44 4.57 27.46
C ALA A 454 -20.27 5.74 28.02
N THR A 455 -19.87 6.96 27.69
CA THR A 455 -20.45 8.21 28.19
C THR A 455 -20.92 9.08 27.03
N GLU A 456 -21.84 10.01 27.30
CA GLU A 456 -22.32 10.90 26.25
C GLU A 456 -21.19 11.72 25.62
N SER A 457 -20.21 12.17 26.42
CA SER A 457 -19.05 12.94 25.96
C SER A 457 -18.11 12.21 25.02
N ASP A 458 -18.25 10.88 24.88
CA ASP A 458 -17.45 10.11 23.93
C ASP A 458 -17.91 10.27 22.48
N VAL A 459 -19.06 10.92 22.23
CA VAL A 459 -19.55 11.22 20.87
C VAL A 459 -19.76 12.71 20.72
N THR A 460 -19.02 13.30 19.78
CA THR A 460 -19.01 14.74 19.53
C THR A 460 -19.19 15.06 18.05
N LEU A 461 -19.72 16.25 17.77
CA LEU A 461 -19.69 16.84 16.44
C LEU A 461 -18.32 17.48 16.20
N SER A 462 -17.73 17.25 15.03
CA SER A 462 -16.50 17.90 14.58
C SER A 462 -16.78 18.73 13.33
N LYS A 463 -16.17 19.91 13.22
CA LYS A 463 -16.15 20.74 12.00
C LYS A 463 -14.89 20.52 11.17
N SER A 464 -14.01 19.60 11.58
CA SER A 464 -12.95 19.06 10.72
C SER A 464 -13.53 17.97 9.83
N THR A 465 -13.26 18.05 8.53
CA THR A 465 -13.66 17.07 7.51
C THR A 465 -12.55 16.89 6.48
N HIS A 466 -12.69 15.86 5.65
CA HIS A 466 -11.92 15.75 4.41
C HIS A 466 -12.08 17.02 3.56
N PRO A 467 -11.02 17.58 2.94
CA PRO A 467 -11.10 18.81 2.16
C PRO A 467 -12.11 18.76 1.01
N LEU A 468 -12.31 17.58 0.41
CA LEU A 468 -13.27 17.38 -0.68
C LEU A 468 -14.69 17.03 -0.22
N SER A 469 -14.94 16.89 1.09
CA SER A 469 -16.32 16.73 1.58
C SER A 469 -17.03 18.08 1.59
N SER A 470 -18.22 18.14 1.01
CA SER A 470 -19.03 19.37 0.99
C SER A 470 -19.82 19.56 2.29
N ASP A 471 -20.00 18.53 3.11
CA ASP A 471 -20.90 18.58 4.27
C ASP A 471 -20.44 19.53 5.40
N GLY A 472 -19.12 19.62 5.61
CA GLY A 472 -18.52 20.54 6.58
C GLY A 472 -18.67 20.14 8.05
N ALA A 473 -19.10 18.90 8.34
CA ALA A 473 -19.00 18.32 9.68
C ALA A 473 -18.86 16.79 9.64
N ALA A 474 -18.51 16.21 10.79
CA ALA A 474 -18.42 14.78 11.03
C ALA A 474 -18.85 14.44 12.46
N VAL A 475 -19.19 13.17 12.68
CA VAL A 475 -19.41 12.63 14.03
C VAL A 475 -18.16 11.88 14.48
N CYS A 476 -17.61 12.25 15.63
CA CYS A 476 -16.42 11.64 16.20
C CYS A 476 -16.75 10.80 17.43
N PHE A 477 -16.18 9.61 17.47
CA PHE A 477 -16.25 8.63 18.52
C PHE A 477 -14.87 8.55 19.17
N ALA A 478 -14.82 8.73 20.47
CA ALA A 478 -13.61 8.53 21.25
C ALA A 478 -13.74 7.25 22.07
N ASN A 479 -12.61 6.81 22.64
CA ASN A 479 -12.63 5.99 23.84
C ASN A 479 -13.25 4.58 23.64
N ALA A 480 -13.18 4.06 22.42
CA ALA A 480 -13.77 2.79 22.01
C ALA A 480 -12.85 1.58 22.30
N ASP A 481 -12.63 1.27 23.58
CA ASP A 481 -11.69 0.21 23.99
C ASP A 481 -12.30 -1.20 23.89
N LYS A 482 -11.64 -2.13 23.19
CA LYS A 482 -12.04 -3.55 23.08
C LYS A 482 -11.82 -4.34 24.38
N HIS A 483 -10.79 -3.98 25.15
CA HIS A 483 -10.44 -4.61 26.43
C HIS A 483 -10.72 -3.71 27.64
N PHE A 484 -11.97 -3.26 27.78
CA PHE A 484 -12.32 -2.24 28.76
C PHE A 484 -12.19 -2.70 30.23
N GLY A 485 -11.45 -1.92 31.02
CA GLY A 485 -11.22 -2.19 32.44
C GLY A 485 -10.40 -3.46 32.70
N GLY A 486 -9.56 -3.88 31.74
CA GLY A 486 -8.73 -5.07 31.82
C GLY A 486 -9.51 -6.38 31.69
N ARG A 487 -10.69 -6.32 31.05
CA ARG A 487 -11.55 -7.47 30.76
C ARG A 487 -11.81 -7.49 29.25
N ASP A 488 -12.11 -8.67 28.73
CA ASP A 488 -12.48 -8.86 27.33
C ASP A 488 -13.95 -8.46 27.09
N VAL A 489 -14.22 -7.16 27.23
CA VAL A 489 -15.53 -6.54 27.00
C VAL A 489 -15.32 -5.18 26.36
N SER A 490 -16.07 -4.90 25.29
CA SER A 490 -15.94 -3.65 24.55
C SER A 490 -16.70 -2.51 25.20
N ARG A 491 -16.07 -1.34 25.28
CA ARG A 491 -16.72 -0.05 25.56
C ARG A 491 -16.88 0.68 24.24
N LEU A 492 -18.12 1.03 23.86
CA LEU A 492 -18.39 1.68 22.58
C LEU A 492 -19.70 2.49 22.58
N ASN A 493 -19.81 3.38 21.59
CA ASN A 493 -21.00 4.17 21.27
C ASN A 493 -21.35 3.95 19.80
N TYR A 494 -22.63 4.10 19.44
CA TYR A 494 -23.09 3.83 18.08
C TYR A 494 -24.41 4.55 17.77
N PHE A 495 -24.72 4.63 16.48
CA PHE A 495 -26.01 5.05 15.95
C PHE A 495 -26.62 3.90 15.14
N THR A 496 -27.95 3.84 15.07
CA THR A 496 -28.66 2.93 14.18
C THR A 496 -29.71 3.67 13.37
N THR A 497 -30.05 3.17 12.19
CA THR A 497 -31.28 3.60 11.51
C THR A 497 -32.51 3.16 12.31
N ASP A 498 -33.66 3.75 12.01
CA ASP A 498 -34.94 3.26 12.51
C ASP A 498 -35.22 1.84 11.99
N ASN A 499 -35.86 1.00 12.80
CA ASN A 499 -36.08 -0.42 12.47
C ASN A 499 -36.90 -0.63 11.18
N ASP A 500 -37.79 0.29 10.84
CA ASP A 500 -38.64 0.25 9.64
C ASP A 500 -38.12 1.11 8.47
N ALA A 501 -36.89 1.64 8.57
CA ALA A 501 -36.25 2.32 7.46
C ALA A 501 -36.13 1.38 6.25
N THR A 502 -36.63 1.82 5.09
CA THR A 502 -36.62 1.05 3.84
C THR A 502 -35.22 0.61 3.39
N ILE A 503 -34.18 1.39 3.71
CA ILE A 503 -32.78 1.06 3.42
C ILE A 503 -32.30 -0.19 4.18
N ASN A 504 -32.97 -0.60 5.25
CA ASN A 504 -32.59 -1.79 6.02
C ASN A 504 -32.78 -3.09 5.21
N SER A 505 -33.70 -3.10 4.23
CA SER A 505 -34.01 -4.27 3.40
C SER A 505 -33.60 -4.14 1.93
N GLU A 506 -32.91 -3.06 1.55
CA GLU A 506 -32.41 -2.88 0.17
C GLU A 506 -31.35 -3.93 -0.17
N THR A 507 -31.50 -4.61 -1.31
CA THR A 507 -30.61 -5.69 -1.79
C THR A 507 -29.66 -5.24 -2.89
N PHE A 508 -29.84 -4.02 -3.42
CA PHE A 508 -28.98 -3.42 -4.42
C PHE A 508 -28.84 -4.30 -5.69
N ASP A 509 -29.96 -4.82 -6.19
CA ASP A 509 -29.99 -5.77 -7.31
C ASP A 509 -29.34 -5.24 -8.62
N ASN A 510 -29.26 -3.91 -8.76
CA ASN A 510 -28.61 -3.25 -9.91
C ASN A 510 -27.19 -2.75 -9.58
N GLY A 511 -26.55 -3.34 -8.57
CA GLY A 511 -25.30 -2.88 -8.01
C GLY A 511 -25.48 -1.72 -7.04
N TYR A 512 -24.35 -1.23 -6.53
CA TYR A 512 -24.34 -0.13 -5.57
C TYR A 512 -23.09 0.73 -5.66
N THR A 513 -23.20 1.94 -5.10
CA THR A 513 -22.05 2.68 -4.60
C THR A 513 -22.31 3.05 -3.15
N ALA A 514 -21.41 2.64 -2.27
CA ALA A 514 -21.39 3.05 -0.87
C ALA A 514 -20.16 3.93 -0.66
N GLU A 515 -20.33 5.15 -0.19
CA GLU A 515 -19.20 6.05 0.03
C GLU A 515 -19.32 6.83 1.34
N THR A 516 -18.18 7.13 1.95
CA THR A 516 -18.10 7.84 3.23
C THR A 516 -16.76 8.55 3.36
N PHE A 517 -16.66 9.46 4.32
CA PHE A 517 -15.39 10.03 4.73
C PHE A 517 -15.07 9.56 6.14
N ILE A 518 -13.85 9.07 6.37
CA ILE A 518 -13.43 8.58 7.68
C ILE A 518 -12.09 9.17 8.08
N ARG A 519 -11.85 9.21 9.39
CA ARG A 519 -10.57 9.56 9.99
C ARG A 519 -10.34 8.70 11.21
N VAL A 520 -9.24 7.96 11.25
CA VAL A 520 -8.83 7.18 12.43
C VAL A 520 -8.15 8.12 13.42
N ASP A 521 -8.47 7.99 14.70
CA ASP A 521 -7.86 8.84 15.73
C ASP A 521 -6.38 8.50 15.97
N GLU A 522 -5.56 9.50 16.28
CA GLU A 522 -4.12 9.31 16.55
C GLU A 522 -3.85 8.37 17.73
N THR A 523 -4.82 8.23 18.65
CA THR A 523 -4.71 7.38 19.85
C THR A 523 -5.04 5.91 19.60
N TRP A 524 -5.41 5.55 18.37
CA TRP A 524 -5.63 4.16 17.98
C TRP A 524 -4.35 3.33 18.17
N SER A 525 -4.52 2.11 18.69
CA SER A 525 -3.51 1.06 18.60
C SER A 525 -4.17 -0.30 18.48
N ALA A 526 -3.49 -1.26 17.83
CA ALA A 526 -3.97 -2.63 17.69
C ALA A 526 -4.31 -3.28 19.05
N ASN A 527 -3.57 -2.95 20.12
CA ASN A 527 -3.84 -3.46 21.46
C ASN A 527 -5.11 -2.89 22.12
N ARG A 528 -5.50 -1.65 21.79
CA ARG A 528 -6.65 -0.99 22.42
C ARG A 528 -7.92 -1.11 21.59
N ASN A 529 -7.76 -1.03 20.28
CA ASN A 529 -8.83 -0.87 19.32
C ASN A 529 -8.69 -1.87 18.14
N PRO A 530 -8.47 -3.18 18.40
CA PRO A 530 -8.31 -4.13 17.31
C PRO A 530 -9.61 -4.29 16.53
N SER A 531 -9.53 -4.23 15.20
CA SER A 531 -10.63 -4.49 14.27
C SER A 531 -11.87 -3.64 14.58
N MET A 532 -11.80 -2.33 14.35
CA MET A 532 -12.90 -1.37 14.59
C MET A 532 -13.88 -1.32 13.41
N THR A 533 -15.13 -0.92 13.63
CA THR A 533 -16.12 -0.74 12.56
C THR A 533 -16.65 0.69 12.48
N ALA A 534 -16.48 1.35 11.33
CA ALA A 534 -16.99 2.69 11.08
C ALA A 534 -18.47 2.68 10.69
N PHE A 535 -18.86 1.77 9.80
CA PHE A 535 -20.18 1.74 9.16
C PHE A 535 -20.50 0.31 8.70
N GLY A 536 -21.77 -0.11 8.83
CA GLY A 536 -22.16 -1.46 8.40
C GLY A 536 -23.64 -1.75 8.55
N ARG A 537 -24.02 -2.99 8.27
CA ARG A 537 -25.40 -3.48 8.41
C ARG A 537 -25.45 -4.52 9.51
N MET A 538 -26.26 -4.29 10.55
CA MET A 538 -26.37 -5.23 11.66
C MET A 538 -26.97 -6.57 11.21
N GLY A 539 -26.73 -7.60 12.01
CA GLY A 539 -27.23 -8.95 11.77
C GLY A 539 -26.10 -9.97 11.71
N GLU A 540 -26.48 -11.22 11.49
CA GLU A 540 -25.54 -12.33 11.38
C GLU A 540 -25.74 -13.06 10.04
N ARG A 541 -24.66 -13.33 9.31
CA ARG A 541 -24.73 -14.08 8.04
C ARG A 541 -25.38 -15.46 8.18
N ASN A 542 -25.22 -16.15 9.31
CA ASN A 542 -25.92 -17.41 9.59
C ASN A 542 -27.45 -17.31 9.62
N ASN A 543 -28.01 -16.12 9.88
CA ASN A 543 -29.46 -15.90 9.80
C ASN A 543 -29.95 -15.76 8.35
N ILE A 544 -29.05 -15.42 7.42
CA ILE A 544 -29.32 -15.26 5.99
C ILE A 544 -29.15 -16.60 5.27
N THR A 545 -28.00 -17.25 5.48
CA THR A 545 -27.66 -18.53 4.85
C THR A 545 -26.94 -19.45 5.83
N GLN A 546 -27.29 -20.74 5.79
CA GLN A 546 -26.68 -21.73 6.68
C GLN A 546 -25.18 -21.85 6.40
N GLY A 547 -24.36 -21.65 7.43
CA GLY A 547 -22.90 -21.70 7.31
C GLY A 547 -22.27 -20.36 6.88
N GLY A 548 -23.05 -19.28 6.80
CA GLY A 548 -22.56 -17.94 6.45
C GLY A 548 -21.63 -17.30 7.50
N GLY A 549 -21.53 -17.87 8.70
CA GLY A 549 -20.65 -17.37 9.76
C GLY A 549 -21.29 -16.31 10.66
N MET A 550 -20.51 -15.82 11.61
CA MET A 550 -20.94 -14.85 12.64
C MET A 550 -20.77 -13.39 12.23
N ASP A 551 -20.14 -13.12 11.08
CA ASP A 551 -19.90 -11.76 10.63
C ASP A 551 -21.20 -11.04 10.27
N MET A 552 -21.11 -9.71 10.31
CA MET A 552 -22.15 -8.83 9.79
C MET A 552 -22.34 -9.03 8.28
N PRO A 553 -23.57 -8.86 7.75
CA PRO A 553 -23.81 -8.88 6.31
C PRO A 553 -22.97 -7.84 5.55
N VAL A 554 -22.68 -6.69 6.18
CA VAL A 554 -21.87 -5.60 5.63
C VAL A 554 -21.05 -4.98 6.72
N ASN A 555 -19.75 -4.79 6.49
CA ASN A 555 -18.85 -4.19 7.44
C ASN A 555 -17.76 -3.37 6.74
N LEU A 556 -17.71 -2.06 7.02
CA LEU A 556 -16.54 -1.21 6.76
C LEU A 556 -15.72 -1.11 8.04
N ALA A 557 -14.67 -1.93 8.11
CA ALA A 557 -13.80 -2.06 9.27
C ALA A 557 -12.41 -1.47 9.05
N PHE A 558 -11.68 -1.25 10.15
CA PHE A 558 -10.27 -0.87 10.19
C PHE A 558 -9.49 -1.90 11.02
N SER A 559 -8.49 -2.51 10.40
CA SER A 559 -7.78 -3.69 10.90
C SER A 559 -6.64 -3.33 11.84
N ASP A 560 -6.09 -4.37 12.48
CA ASP A 560 -4.93 -4.27 13.36
C ASP A 560 -3.64 -3.91 12.60
N LEU A 561 -3.66 -4.08 11.27
CA LEU A 561 -2.60 -3.70 10.33
C LEU A 561 -2.87 -2.34 9.66
N GLN A 562 -3.81 -1.55 10.20
CA GLN A 562 -4.21 -0.26 9.66
C GLN A 562 -4.81 -0.31 8.24
N GLU A 563 -5.40 -1.44 7.85
CA GLU A 563 -6.09 -1.58 6.55
C GLU A 563 -7.59 -1.36 6.73
N LEU A 564 -8.24 -0.75 5.74
CA LEU A 564 -9.69 -0.77 5.61
C LEU A 564 -10.13 -2.11 5.04
N GLN A 565 -11.22 -2.64 5.60
CA GLN A 565 -11.89 -3.83 5.09
C GLN A 565 -13.33 -3.48 4.73
N TRP A 566 -13.74 -3.72 3.49
CA TRP A 566 -15.14 -3.80 3.12
C TRP A 566 -15.55 -5.26 2.97
N SER A 567 -16.23 -5.80 3.98
CA SER A 567 -16.73 -7.16 3.99
C SER A 567 -18.23 -7.16 3.69
N SER A 568 -18.66 -7.88 2.67
CA SER A 568 -20.06 -7.92 2.26
C SER A 568 -20.51 -9.31 1.82
N MET A 569 -21.76 -9.65 2.12
CA MET A 569 -22.43 -10.81 1.53
C MET A 569 -23.23 -10.37 0.30
N SER A 570 -22.93 -10.98 -0.84
CA SER A 570 -23.58 -10.73 -2.13
C SER A 570 -24.97 -11.38 -2.22
N ASN A 571 -25.77 -11.01 -3.22
CA ASN A 571 -27.07 -11.64 -3.49
C ASN A 571 -26.97 -13.11 -3.93
N GLN A 572 -25.78 -13.56 -4.31
CA GLN A 572 -25.48 -14.97 -4.55
C GLN A 572 -25.26 -15.77 -3.25
N LEU A 573 -25.31 -15.10 -2.09
CA LEU A 573 -25.02 -15.64 -0.75
C LEU A 573 -23.54 -15.94 -0.49
N ASP A 574 -22.66 -15.56 -1.42
CA ASP A 574 -21.22 -15.60 -1.24
C ASP A 574 -20.74 -14.38 -0.46
N SER A 575 -19.80 -14.60 0.45
CA SER A 575 -19.16 -13.55 1.24
C SER A 575 -17.80 -13.21 0.65
N SER A 576 -17.46 -11.92 0.68
CA SER A 576 -16.20 -11.43 0.15
C SER A 576 -15.68 -10.26 0.96
N SER A 577 -14.38 -10.00 0.89
CA SER A 577 -13.79 -8.80 1.47
C SER A 577 -12.80 -8.11 0.55
N ASN A 578 -12.95 -6.80 0.43
CA ASN A 578 -11.96 -5.90 -0.14
C ASN A 578 -11.07 -5.39 0.99
N TRP A 579 -9.76 -5.28 0.75
CA TRP A 579 -8.79 -4.80 1.74
C TRP A 579 -7.89 -3.73 1.13
N SER A 580 -7.78 -2.57 1.79
CA SER A 580 -6.88 -1.50 1.35
C SER A 580 -5.42 -1.77 1.68
N HIS A 581 -4.56 -0.87 1.21
CA HIS A 581 -3.22 -0.64 1.77
C HIS A 581 -3.32 -0.06 3.20
N GLU A 582 -2.19 0.12 3.87
CA GLU A 582 -2.12 0.84 5.16
C GLU A 582 -2.68 2.27 5.00
N VAL A 583 -3.66 2.65 5.83
CA VAL A 583 -4.29 3.97 5.82
C VAL A 583 -3.80 4.79 7.02
N PRO A 584 -3.34 6.04 6.81
CA PRO A 584 -2.75 6.84 7.87
C PRO A 584 -3.75 7.20 8.98
N LYS A 585 -3.22 7.28 10.20
CA LYS A 585 -3.95 7.82 11.36
C LYS A 585 -3.97 9.35 11.29
N ALA A 586 -4.95 9.95 11.96
CA ALA A 586 -5.12 11.39 12.10
C ALA A 586 -5.37 12.15 10.78
N GLU A 587 -5.52 11.43 9.67
CA GLU A 587 -5.82 11.97 8.34
C GLU A 587 -7.22 11.56 7.90
N TRP A 588 -7.81 12.40 7.06
CA TRP A 588 -9.11 12.13 6.47
C TRP A 588 -8.90 11.38 5.16
N VAL A 589 -9.73 10.37 4.92
CA VAL A 589 -9.82 9.69 3.63
C VAL A 589 -11.28 9.59 3.19
N HIS A 590 -11.52 9.71 1.90
CA HIS A 590 -12.74 9.29 1.23
C HIS A 590 -12.65 7.80 0.93
N VAL A 591 -13.73 7.06 1.17
CA VAL A 591 -13.85 5.65 0.79
C VAL A 591 -15.05 5.55 -0.12
N ALA A 592 -14.87 4.97 -1.31
CA ALA A 592 -15.96 4.59 -2.20
C ALA A 592 -15.88 3.11 -2.51
N VAL A 593 -16.99 2.39 -2.39
CA VAL A 593 -17.11 0.98 -2.75
C VAL A 593 -18.16 0.85 -3.84
N VAL A 594 -17.71 0.42 -5.01
CA VAL A 594 -18.53 0.32 -6.23
C VAL A 594 -18.74 -1.15 -6.55
N ASN A 595 -19.99 -1.60 -6.53
CA ASN A 595 -20.39 -2.89 -7.07
C ASN A 595 -20.97 -2.72 -8.47
N ASP A 596 -20.23 -3.19 -9.47
CA ASP A 596 -20.68 -3.21 -10.87
C ASP A 596 -21.33 -4.56 -11.19
N PRO A 597 -22.64 -4.61 -11.47
CA PRO A 597 -23.35 -5.86 -11.77
C PRO A 597 -23.03 -6.41 -13.17
N VAL A 598 -22.49 -5.60 -14.09
CA VAL A 598 -22.10 -6.02 -15.44
C VAL A 598 -20.80 -6.80 -15.38
N GLU A 599 -19.81 -6.24 -14.69
CA GLU A 599 -18.49 -6.87 -14.48
C GLU A 599 -18.51 -7.87 -13.30
N GLN A 600 -19.58 -7.87 -12.50
CA GLN A 600 -19.73 -8.64 -11.27
C GLN A 600 -18.60 -8.40 -10.26
N THR A 601 -18.13 -7.16 -10.17
CA THR A 601 -17.01 -6.77 -9.31
C THR A 601 -17.47 -5.95 -8.12
N VAL A 602 -16.72 -6.03 -7.03
CA VAL A 602 -16.74 -5.00 -5.97
C VAL A 602 -15.34 -4.42 -5.88
N THR A 603 -15.23 -3.12 -6.15
CA THR A 603 -13.97 -2.36 -6.08
C THR A 603 -14.09 -1.31 -5.00
N MET A 604 -13.12 -1.32 -4.08
CA MET A 604 -12.95 -0.27 -3.09
C MET A 604 -11.92 0.75 -3.58
N TYR A 605 -12.20 2.02 -3.32
CA TYR A 605 -11.36 3.16 -3.61
C TYR A 605 -11.12 3.91 -2.31
N VAL A 606 -9.88 4.34 -2.08
CA VAL A 606 -9.50 5.24 -0.98
C VAL A 606 -8.95 6.51 -1.64
N ASP A 607 -9.56 7.67 -1.42
CA ASP A 607 -9.23 8.95 -2.07
C ASP A 607 -9.01 8.86 -3.58
N GLY A 608 -9.99 8.33 -4.33
CA GLY A 608 -9.84 8.16 -5.79
C GLY A 608 -9.11 6.87 -6.17
N ALA A 609 -8.28 6.34 -5.27
CA ALA A 609 -7.27 5.35 -5.56
C ALA A 609 -7.85 3.92 -5.45
N PRO A 610 -7.96 3.15 -6.55
CA PRO A 610 -8.49 1.79 -6.51
C PRO A 610 -7.53 0.85 -5.78
N ILE A 611 -8.04 0.04 -4.87
CA ILE A 611 -7.21 -0.99 -4.22
C ILE A 611 -6.91 -2.15 -5.18
N LEU A 612 -5.92 -2.98 -4.84
CA LEU A 612 -5.56 -4.16 -5.64
C LEU A 612 -6.49 -5.37 -5.38
N ARG A 613 -6.96 -5.54 -4.14
CA ARG A 613 -7.77 -6.70 -3.69
C ARG A 613 -9.25 -6.53 -4.05
N ASN A 614 -9.54 -6.54 -5.34
CA ASN A 614 -10.90 -6.51 -5.86
C ASN A 614 -11.60 -7.85 -5.72
N VAL A 615 -12.92 -7.80 -5.47
CA VAL A 615 -13.77 -8.99 -5.46
C VAL A 615 -14.38 -9.15 -6.83
N ILE A 616 -14.38 -10.39 -7.34
CA ILE A 616 -15.08 -10.80 -8.55
C ILE A 616 -16.25 -11.73 -8.20
N ASN A 617 -17.18 -11.93 -9.13
CA ASN A 617 -18.38 -12.76 -8.99
C ASN A 617 -19.35 -12.34 -7.87
N ALA A 618 -19.45 -11.04 -7.57
CA ALA A 618 -20.35 -10.51 -6.55
C ALA A 618 -21.35 -9.50 -7.14
N THR A 619 -22.62 -9.57 -6.72
CA THR A 619 -23.64 -8.59 -7.11
C THR A 619 -24.59 -8.30 -5.96
N GLY A 620 -24.90 -7.02 -5.76
CA GLY A 620 -25.78 -6.55 -4.70
C GLY A 620 -25.25 -6.88 -3.31
N MET A 621 -26.14 -6.83 -2.32
CA MET A 621 -25.79 -6.92 -0.92
C MET A 621 -26.96 -7.44 -0.08
N GLN A 622 -26.73 -8.50 0.67
CA GLN A 622 -27.74 -9.13 1.51
C GLN A 622 -27.99 -8.39 2.83
N HIS A 623 -29.05 -8.82 3.53
CA HIS A 623 -29.43 -8.32 4.84
C HIS A 623 -30.00 -9.43 5.71
N ASP A 624 -29.89 -9.24 7.02
CA ASP A 624 -30.62 -10.01 8.02
C ASP A 624 -31.96 -9.28 8.30
N ASP A 625 -33.06 -10.01 8.17
CA ASP A 625 -34.41 -9.45 8.17
C ASP A 625 -34.70 -8.60 9.43
N GLY A 626 -35.04 -7.33 9.22
CA GLY A 626 -35.42 -6.40 10.29
C GLY A 626 -34.27 -5.86 11.13
N LYS A 627 -33.02 -6.05 10.71
CA LYS A 627 -31.84 -5.47 11.35
C LYS A 627 -31.48 -4.11 10.71
N PRO A 628 -31.10 -3.09 11.51
CA PRO A 628 -30.82 -1.76 10.99
C PRO A 628 -29.38 -1.64 10.45
N TRP A 629 -29.09 -0.52 9.79
CA TRP A 629 -27.72 -0.07 9.59
C TRP A 629 -27.14 0.46 10.90
N ILE A 630 -25.82 0.41 11.04
CA ILE A 630 -25.07 0.87 12.21
C ILE A 630 -23.90 1.77 11.81
N LEU A 631 -23.63 2.78 12.64
CA LEU A 631 -22.51 3.69 12.52
C LEU A 631 -21.75 3.74 13.86
N GLY A 632 -20.42 3.62 13.81
CA GLY A 632 -19.52 3.74 14.96
C GLY A 632 -19.32 2.46 15.79
N ALA A 633 -19.91 1.34 15.39
CA ALA A 633 -19.65 0.03 15.99
C ALA A 633 -20.00 -1.13 15.05
N GLY A 634 -19.40 -2.29 15.32
CA GLY A 634 -19.66 -3.56 14.64
C GLY A 634 -20.03 -4.68 15.62
N LEU A 635 -20.44 -5.81 15.04
CA LEU A 635 -20.93 -6.98 15.76
C LEU A 635 -20.12 -8.22 15.38
N TRP A 636 -19.94 -9.09 16.37
CA TRP A 636 -19.60 -10.49 16.18
C TRP A 636 -20.76 -11.35 16.67
N GLY A 637 -21.45 -12.02 15.75
CA GLY A 637 -22.76 -12.61 16.02
C GLY A 637 -23.78 -11.53 16.38
N GLU A 638 -24.40 -11.64 17.55
CA GLU A 638 -25.35 -10.63 18.06
C GLU A 638 -24.72 -9.66 19.09
N GLU A 639 -23.43 -9.79 19.39
CA GLU A 639 -22.75 -8.97 20.40
C GLU A 639 -22.01 -7.79 19.76
N LEU A 640 -22.17 -6.59 20.33
CA LEU A 640 -21.41 -5.40 19.93
C LEU A 640 -19.98 -5.49 20.46
N THR A 641 -19.03 -5.60 19.54
CA THR A 641 -17.62 -5.86 19.86
C THR A 641 -16.67 -4.78 19.33
N ASP A 642 -17.02 -4.11 18.24
CA ASP A 642 -16.02 -3.44 17.39
C ASP A 642 -16.27 -1.94 17.29
N GLY A 643 -16.03 -1.21 18.39
CA GLY A 643 -16.28 0.24 18.46
C GLY A 643 -15.28 1.06 17.64
N TRP A 644 -15.77 2.12 16.99
CA TRP A 644 -14.94 3.07 16.24
C TRP A 644 -14.24 4.09 17.15
N ASN A 645 -12.95 4.32 16.94
CA ASN A 645 -12.17 5.40 17.54
C ASN A 645 -11.64 6.32 16.43
N GLY A 646 -12.37 7.41 16.19
CA GLY A 646 -12.17 8.26 15.02
C GLY A 646 -13.43 9.02 14.64
N CYS A 647 -13.45 9.61 13.45
CA CYS A 647 -14.57 10.39 12.94
C CYS A 647 -15.15 9.78 11.65
N VAL A 648 -16.45 9.93 11.46
CA VAL A 648 -17.16 9.58 10.22
C VAL A 648 -17.92 10.82 9.73
N GLY A 649 -17.66 11.21 8.49
CA GLY A 649 -18.26 12.35 7.79
C GLY A 649 -19.58 12.00 7.13
N GLU A 650 -19.91 12.68 6.03
CA GLU A 650 -21.09 12.32 5.24
C GLU A 650 -20.95 10.93 4.62
N THR A 651 -22.06 10.20 4.56
CA THR A 651 -22.13 8.83 4.05
C THR A 651 -23.30 8.71 3.08
N ARG A 652 -23.07 8.14 1.90
CA ARG A 652 -24.07 8.01 0.83
C ARG A 652 -24.16 6.59 0.29
N LEU A 653 -25.38 6.12 0.09
CA LEU A 653 -25.70 4.84 -0.55
C LEU A 653 -26.53 5.09 -1.82
N VAL A 654 -26.10 4.50 -2.93
CA VAL A 654 -26.72 4.65 -4.24
C VAL A 654 -26.96 3.27 -4.87
N THR A 655 -28.12 3.08 -5.49
CA THR A 655 -28.61 1.81 -6.08
C THR A 655 -28.06 1.50 -7.48
N LYS A 656 -26.85 1.98 -7.78
CA LYS A 656 -26.12 1.73 -9.03
C LYS A 656 -24.62 1.99 -8.85
N PRO A 657 -23.76 1.39 -9.68
CA PRO A 657 -22.35 1.78 -9.75
C PRO A 657 -22.20 3.23 -10.22
N LEU A 658 -21.27 3.96 -9.61
CA LEU A 658 -20.95 5.35 -9.93
C LEU A 658 -19.51 5.47 -10.43
N GLU A 659 -19.34 6.29 -11.46
CA GLU A 659 -18.03 6.77 -11.89
C GLU A 659 -17.53 7.88 -10.96
N GLU A 660 -16.21 8.09 -10.90
CA GLU A 660 -15.55 9.06 -10.01
C GLU A 660 -16.14 10.49 -10.09
N ARG A 661 -16.46 10.96 -11.31
CA ARG A 661 -17.12 12.26 -11.54
C ARG A 661 -18.52 12.40 -10.90
N GLN A 662 -19.05 11.33 -10.31
CA GLN A 662 -20.34 11.29 -9.64
C GLN A 662 -20.22 11.10 -8.12
N TRP A 663 -19.00 10.89 -7.59
CA TRP A 663 -18.76 10.71 -6.15
C TRP A 663 -18.87 12.03 -5.37
N LEU A 664 -18.92 11.94 -4.04
CA LEU A 664 -19.01 13.11 -3.15
C LEU A 664 -17.76 14.00 -3.17
N THR A 665 -16.64 13.49 -3.67
CA THR A 665 -15.39 14.23 -3.89
C THR A 665 -15.42 15.07 -5.17
N ALA A 666 -16.33 14.80 -6.09
CA ALA A 666 -16.54 15.62 -7.28
C ALA A 666 -17.41 16.85 -6.98
N ARG A 667 -17.40 17.82 -7.90
CA ARG A 667 -18.22 19.04 -7.80
C ARG A 667 -19.53 18.94 -8.55
N ALA A 668 -20.51 19.73 -8.13
CA ALA A 668 -21.79 19.82 -8.83
C ALA A 668 -21.55 20.33 -10.27
N ALA A 669 -22.26 19.76 -11.24
CA ALA A 669 -22.19 20.26 -12.61
C ALA A 669 -22.58 21.75 -12.61
N THR A 670 -21.67 22.63 -13.04
CA THR A 670 -21.98 24.05 -13.16
C THR A 670 -23.19 24.21 -14.05
N SER A 671 -24.27 24.79 -13.50
CA SER A 671 -25.42 25.19 -14.30
C SER A 671 -24.92 26.21 -15.32
N ALA A 672 -24.79 25.79 -16.58
CA ALA A 672 -24.51 26.72 -17.66
C ALA A 672 -25.52 27.89 -17.55
N PRO A 673 -25.09 29.16 -17.63
CA PRO A 673 -26.02 30.26 -17.59
C PRO A 673 -27.06 30.04 -18.70
N PRO A 674 -28.35 30.27 -18.44
CA PRO A 674 -29.36 30.14 -19.49
C PRO A 674 -28.91 30.98 -20.69
N PRO A 675 -29.04 30.47 -21.92
CA PRO A 675 -28.61 31.22 -23.10
C PRO A 675 -29.30 32.58 -23.06
N SER A 676 -28.51 33.65 -23.06
CA SER A 676 -29.04 35.01 -23.08
C SER A 676 -30.05 35.11 -24.21
N GLU A 677 -31.30 35.47 -23.90
CA GLU A 677 -32.31 35.79 -24.89
C GLU A 677 -31.74 36.82 -25.87
N GLN A 678 -31.31 36.35 -27.05
CA GLN A 678 -31.12 37.24 -28.18
C GLN A 678 -32.50 37.78 -28.55
N PRO A 679 -32.64 39.10 -28.75
CA PRO A 679 -33.93 39.66 -29.10
C PRO A 679 -34.42 39.08 -30.42
N SER A 680 -35.63 38.54 -30.38
CA SER A 680 -36.36 38.05 -31.54
C SER A 680 -36.51 39.17 -32.57
N GLU A 681 -35.86 39.05 -33.73
CA GLU A 681 -36.27 39.79 -34.92
C GLU A 681 -37.41 39.02 -35.60
N GLU A 682 -38.61 39.60 -35.54
CA GLU A 682 -39.78 39.16 -36.29
C GLU A 682 -39.58 39.29 -37.82
N PRO A 683 -40.29 38.46 -38.61
CA PRO A 683 -40.03 38.27 -40.04
C PRO A 683 -40.73 39.29 -40.93
N SER A 684 -40.07 39.79 -41.98
CA SER A 684 -40.73 40.48 -43.08
C SER A 684 -41.02 39.53 -44.25
N GLU A 685 -42.31 39.40 -44.59
CA GLU A 685 -42.85 38.72 -45.76
C GLU A 685 -42.26 39.20 -47.10
N GLY A 686 -42.22 38.33 -48.12
CA GLY A 686 -42.05 38.80 -49.51
C GLY A 686 -41.73 37.79 -50.62
N THR A 687 -42.56 36.77 -50.79
CA THR A 687 -42.92 36.04 -52.04
C THR A 687 -42.07 36.25 -53.33
N LYS A 688 -41.50 35.17 -53.91
CA LYS A 688 -41.89 34.56 -55.24
C LYS A 688 -40.89 33.54 -55.85
N LYS A 689 -41.45 32.34 -56.08
CA LYS A 689 -41.37 31.40 -57.23
C LYS A 689 -40.10 30.58 -57.57
N PRO A 690 -40.27 29.35 -58.13
CA PRO A 690 -39.24 28.33 -58.33
C PRO A 690 -38.74 28.25 -59.80
N ALA A 691 -37.55 27.67 -59.99
CA ALA A 691 -37.06 27.08 -61.25
C ALA A 691 -35.88 26.13 -60.91
N GLU A 692 -36.06 24.82 -61.09
CA GLU A 692 -35.53 23.99 -62.20
C GLU A 692 -34.11 23.44 -61.95
N GLU A 693 -34.02 22.10 -61.85
CA GLU A 693 -32.81 21.30 -62.06
C GLU A 693 -32.24 21.50 -63.48
N PRO A 694 -30.96 21.16 -63.70
CA PRO A 694 -30.72 19.91 -64.42
C PRO A 694 -29.53 19.06 -63.93
N THR A 695 -29.79 17.75 -63.97
CA THR A 695 -28.92 16.58 -64.23
C THR A 695 -27.51 16.81 -64.79
N ASN A 696 -26.51 16.05 -64.29
CA ASN A 696 -25.79 15.08 -65.12
C ASN A 696 -25.02 14.01 -64.31
N SER A 697 -24.96 12.80 -64.88
CA SER A 697 -24.43 11.53 -64.37
C SER A 697 -23.06 11.19 -64.96
N THR A 698 -22.21 10.40 -64.28
CA THR A 698 -21.23 9.42 -64.85
C THR A 698 -20.72 8.53 -63.69
N GLU A 699 -21.20 7.28 -63.51
CA GLU A 699 -20.71 5.98 -64.02
C GLU A 699 -19.51 5.32 -63.26
N GLN A 700 -19.74 4.02 -62.96
CA GLN A 700 -19.05 2.94 -62.20
C GLN A 700 -17.72 2.44 -62.85
N PRO A 701 -16.99 1.35 -62.40
CA PRO A 701 -17.41 0.08 -61.72
C PRO A 701 -16.48 -0.48 -60.58
N THR A 702 -16.99 -1.20 -59.57
CA THR A 702 -17.19 -2.67 -59.39
C THR A 702 -15.93 -3.55 -59.33
N GLN A 703 -15.74 -4.32 -58.23
CA GLN A 703 -15.40 -5.76 -58.26
C GLN A 703 -15.45 -6.44 -56.86
N GLU A 704 -16.27 -7.50 -56.76
CA GLU A 704 -16.11 -8.67 -55.86
C GLU A 704 -15.18 -9.72 -56.51
N PRO A 705 -14.76 -10.78 -55.78
CA PRO A 705 -15.19 -12.11 -56.23
C PRO A 705 -15.53 -13.13 -55.11
N THR A 706 -16.35 -14.11 -55.51
CA THR A 706 -16.82 -15.31 -54.81
C THR A 706 -16.04 -16.60 -55.20
N ASN A 707 -15.92 -17.53 -54.24
CA ASN A 707 -15.89 -19.03 -54.24
C ASN A 707 -15.52 -19.87 -55.49
N SER A 708 -14.73 -20.97 -55.28
CA SER A 708 -15.09 -22.37 -55.66
C SER A 708 -14.01 -23.45 -55.35
N ASP A 709 -14.35 -24.40 -54.46
CA ASP A 709 -14.31 -25.89 -54.49
C ASP A 709 -13.37 -26.81 -55.35
N THR A 710 -12.72 -27.77 -54.63
CA THR A 710 -12.39 -29.25 -54.84
C THR A 710 -11.49 -29.75 -56.01
N PRO A 711 -10.86 -30.99 -56.03
CA PRO A 711 -11.00 -32.19 -55.15
C PRO A 711 -9.78 -33.10 -54.77
N SER A 712 -9.97 -33.87 -53.67
CA SER A 712 -9.71 -35.33 -53.40
C SER A 712 -8.40 -36.07 -53.76
N GLU A 713 -7.76 -36.74 -52.78
CA GLU A 713 -7.61 -38.23 -52.70
C GLU A 713 -6.89 -38.73 -51.42
N GLN A 714 -7.43 -39.82 -50.84
CA GLN A 714 -6.92 -40.64 -49.72
C GLN A 714 -6.09 -41.83 -50.27
N PRO A 715 -5.30 -42.61 -49.49
CA PRO A 715 -5.87 -43.77 -48.75
C PRO A 715 -5.13 -44.15 -47.42
N THR A 716 -5.86 -44.46 -46.33
CA THR A 716 -6.02 -45.78 -45.64
C THR A 716 -4.84 -46.26 -44.76
N ASP A 717 -5.08 -46.54 -43.46
CA ASP A 717 -5.29 -47.92 -42.97
C ASP A 717 -5.87 -47.97 -41.53
N SER A 718 -6.62 -49.05 -41.30
CA SER A 718 -7.35 -49.56 -40.12
C SER A 718 -6.42 -50.14 -39.03
N THR A 719 -6.81 -50.28 -37.74
CA THR A 719 -7.40 -51.52 -37.15
C THR A 719 -7.81 -51.32 -35.65
N THR A 720 -9.12 -51.30 -35.35
CA THR A 720 -9.89 -52.10 -34.34
C THR A 720 -9.21 -52.62 -33.03
N GLU A 721 -9.65 -52.19 -31.82
CA GLU A 721 -10.62 -52.82 -30.85
C GLU A 721 -10.03 -53.93 -29.92
N PRO A 722 -10.70 -54.37 -28.81
CA PRO A 722 -11.41 -53.67 -27.75
C PRO A 722 -11.13 -54.24 -26.32
N THR A 723 -11.76 -53.62 -25.32
CA THR A 723 -11.91 -53.99 -23.90
C THR A 723 -12.69 -55.29 -23.67
N ALA A 724 -12.30 -56.12 -22.69
CA ALA A 724 -13.20 -57.05 -21.94
C ALA A 724 -12.55 -57.60 -20.65
N GLU A 725 -13.32 -57.62 -19.56
CA GLU A 725 -13.02 -58.28 -18.27
C GLU A 725 -12.89 -59.82 -18.38
N PRO A 726 -12.39 -60.52 -17.33
CA PRO A 726 -13.32 -61.13 -16.37
C PRO A 726 -12.84 -61.23 -14.89
N THR A 727 -13.82 -61.60 -14.07
CA THR A 727 -13.96 -61.77 -12.62
C THR A 727 -13.18 -62.88 -11.89
N SER A 728 -13.09 -62.70 -10.55
CA SER A 728 -13.20 -63.66 -9.42
C SER A 728 -11.95 -64.36 -8.84
N ALA A 729 -11.60 -64.09 -7.56
CA ALA A 729 -12.04 -64.85 -6.35
C ALA A 729 -11.11 -64.68 -5.12
N GLU A 730 -11.71 -64.35 -3.96
CA GLU A 730 -11.41 -64.76 -2.56
C GLU A 730 -10.01 -64.44 -1.93
N SER A 731 -9.81 -63.96 -0.69
CA SER A 731 -10.66 -63.77 0.51
C SER A 731 -9.90 -62.99 1.62
N LEU A 732 -10.64 -62.18 2.42
CA LEU A 732 -10.55 -61.91 3.88
C LEU A 732 -9.23 -61.40 4.49
N ALA A 733 -9.14 -60.44 5.41
CA ALA A 733 -9.95 -59.43 6.13
C ALA A 733 -8.87 -58.52 6.80
N THR A 734 -9.00 -57.23 7.11
CA THR A 734 -9.92 -56.58 8.07
C THR A 734 -9.65 -55.07 8.07
N GLU A 735 -10.74 -54.29 8.15
CA GLU A 735 -10.92 -52.96 8.79
C GLU A 735 -10.34 -51.67 8.16
N SER A 736 -11.24 -50.94 7.48
CA SER A 736 -11.32 -49.46 7.35
C SER A 736 -12.09 -48.85 8.55
N PRO A 737 -12.17 -47.51 8.77
CA PRO A 737 -12.85 -46.55 7.86
C PRO A 737 -12.07 -45.21 7.65
N GLU A 738 -12.01 -44.73 6.41
CA GLU A 738 -12.78 -43.60 5.82
C GLU A 738 -12.20 -42.21 6.12
N SER A 739 -11.61 -41.61 5.08
CA SER A 739 -11.53 -40.16 4.92
C SER A 739 -11.98 -39.84 3.49
N ASP A 740 -13.20 -39.37 3.37
CA ASP A 740 -13.76 -38.81 2.13
C ASP A 740 -13.08 -37.46 1.92
N ALA A 741 -12.30 -37.36 0.84
CA ALA A 741 -11.73 -36.11 0.37
C ALA A 741 -12.71 -35.53 -0.65
N THR A 742 -13.28 -34.38 -0.32
CA THR A 742 -13.97 -33.51 -1.28
C THR A 742 -13.08 -32.29 -1.47
N GLU A 743 -12.74 -32.03 -2.73
CA GLU A 743 -12.00 -30.88 -3.21
C GLU A 743 -12.72 -29.59 -2.79
N GLU A 744 -12.06 -28.76 -1.97
CA GLU A 744 -12.45 -27.37 -1.73
C GLU A 744 -11.72 -26.47 -2.72
N VAL A 745 -12.51 -25.70 -3.48
CA VAL A 745 -12.05 -24.58 -4.30
C VAL A 745 -11.59 -23.46 -3.34
N ALA A 746 -10.39 -22.94 -3.55
CA ALA A 746 -9.80 -21.90 -2.72
C ALA A 746 -10.66 -20.61 -2.74
N THR A 747 -11.08 -20.16 -1.57
CA THR A 747 -11.73 -18.86 -1.35
C THR A 747 -10.80 -17.91 -0.61
N SER A 748 -11.08 -16.60 -0.68
CA SER A 748 -10.32 -15.46 -0.15
C SER A 748 -10.03 -15.48 1.37
N ASP A 749 -10.50 -16.47 2.11
CA ASP A 749 -10.36 -16.60 3.58
C ASP A 749 -8.95 -16.97 4.06
N ASN A 750 -8.05 -17.41 3.16
CA ASN A 750 -6.70 -17.81 3.56
C ASN A 750 -5.75 -16.62 3.83
N LEU A 751 -6.11 -15.39 3.43
CA LEU A 751 -5.26 -14.20 3.62
C LEU A 751 -5.26 -13.68 5.07
N ALA A 752 -6.32 -13.92 5.85
CA ALA A 752 -6.42 -13.45 7.24
C ALA A 752 -5.86 -14.44 8.29
N ARG A 753 -5.56 -15.68 7.88
CA ARG A 753 -5.16 -16.75 8.82
C ARG A 753 -3.69 -16.70 9.25
N THR A 754 -2.80 -16.05 8.50
CA THR A 754 -1.38 -15.95 8.86
C THR A 754 -1.15 -15.05 10.08
N GLY A 755 -1.80 -13.88 10.16
CA GLY A 755 -1.68 -12.98 11.33
C GLY A 755 -2.27 -13.56 12.63
N ALA A 756 -3.37 -14.32 12.56
CA ALA A 756 -4.01 -14.90 13.75
C ALA A 756 -3.34 -16.18 14.27
N ASN A 757 -2.64 -16.93 13.41
CA ASN A 757 -2.03 -18.22 13.80
C ASN A 757 -0.71 -18.06 14.60
N VAL A 758 -0.02 -16.94 14.47
CA VAL A 758 1.21 -16.65 15.24
C VAL A 758 0.91 -16.50 16.74
N PHE A 759 -0.24 -15.93 17.10
CA PHE A 759 -0.62 -15.69 18.50
C PHE A 759 -0.99 -16.97 19.27
N TRP A 760 -1.58 -17.99 18.61
CA TRP A 760 -1.95 -19.24 19.29
C TRP A 760 -0.75 -20.09 19.67
N LEU A 761 0.32 -20.07 18.88
CA LEU A 761 1.56 -20.81 19.17
C LEU A 761 2.35 -20.17 20.33
N ILE A 762 2.39 -18.84 20.41
CA ILE A 762 3.06 -18.11 21.51
C ILE A 762 2.27 -18.27 22.83
N GLY A 763 0.94 -18.19 22.78
CA GLY A 763 0.07 -18.39 23.96
C GLY A 763 0.16 -19.80 24.55
N ALA A 764 0.24 -20.83 23.71
CA ALA A 764 0.41 -22.22 24.16
C ALA A 764 1.79 -22.46 24.81
N GLY A 765 2.84 -21.82 24.29
CA GLY A 765 4.20 -21.89 24.84
C GLY A 765 4.30 -21.30 26.25
N VAL A 766 3.71 -20.13 26.49
CA VAL A 766 3.72 -19.46 27.81
C VAL A 766 2.94 -20.26 28.86
N VAL A 767 1.81 -20.87 28.49
CA VAL A 767 1.03 -21.73 29.39
C VAL A 767 1.79 -23.03 29.71
N ALA A 768 2.49 -23.62 28.75
CA ALA A 768 3.31 -24.81 28.97
C ALA A 768 4.52 -24.53 29.89
N ILE A 769 5.17 -23.38 29.74
CA ILE A 769 6.28 -22.94 30.61
C ILE A 769 5.78 -22.63 32.02
N ALA A 770 4.63 -21.94 32.16
CA ALA A 770 4.02 -21.66 33.46
C ALA A 770 3.60 -22.94 34.19
N LEU A 771 3.01 -23.91 33.48
CA LEU A 771 2.67 -25.22 34.04
C LEU A 771 3.91 -26.04 34.41
N GLY A 772 4.98 -25.98 33.60
CA GLY A 772 6.27 -26.61 33.90
C GLY A 772 6.93 -26.04 35.17
N ILE A 773 6.90 -24.71 35.35
CA ILE A 773 7.42 -24.03 36.53
C ILE A 773 6.60 -24.40 37.78
N ILE A 774 5.26 -24.42 37.67
CA ILE A 774 4.37 -24.83 38.78
C ILE A 774 4.61 -26.30 39.15
N LEU A 775 4.75 -27.19 38.16
CA LEU A 775 5.05 -28.61 38.41
C LEU A 775 6.41 -28.81 39.07
N THR A 776 7.43 -28.03 38.67
CA THR A 776 8.78 -28.07 39.26
C THR A 776 8.80 -27.56 40.71
N VAL A 777 8.00 -26.52 41.02
CA VAL A 777 7.86 -26.00 42.39
C VAL A 777 7.08 -26.96 43.30
N VAL A 778 6.05 -27.63 42.77
CA VAL A 778 5.26 -28.64 43.52
C VAL A 778 6.09 -29.91 43.77
N LEU A 779 6.90 -30.35 42.80
CA LEU A 779 7.78 -31.50 42.95
C LEU A 779 8.97 -31.21 43.87
N ARG A 780 9.53 -30.00 43.89
CA ARG A 780 10.55 -29.58 44.88
C ARG A 780 10.00 -29.47 46.30
N ARG A 781 8.73 -29.09 46.49
CA ARG A 781 8.11 -29.03 47.82
C ARG A 781 7.73 -30.40 48.40
N ARG A 782 7.55 -31.43 47.55
CA ARG A 782 7.28 -32.81 48.00
C ARG A 782 8.52 -33.61 48.41
N ASN A 783 9.72 -33.15 48.04
CA ASN A 783 10.99 -33.81 48.40
C ASN A 783 11.68 -33.23 49.66
N VAL A 784 11.02 -32.32 50.39
CA VAL A 784 11.54 -31.69 51.63
C VAL A 784 10.58 -31.87 52.81
N SER A 785 9.74 -32.92 52.81
CA SER A 785 8.91 -33.31 53.97
C SER A 785 9.05 -34.77 54.30
#